data_AF-A0A2K3E1X2-F1
#
_entry.id   AF-A0A2K3E1X2-F1
#
_cell.length_a   1.000
_cell.length_b   1.000
_cell.length_c   1.000
_cell.angle_alpha   90.00
_cell.angle_beta   90.00
_cell.angle_gamma   90.00
#
_symmetry.space_group_name_H-M   'P 1'
#
loop_
_entity.id
_entity.type
_entity.pdbx_description
1 polymer ?
#
loop_
_entity_poly.entity_id
_entity_poly.type
_entity_poly.pdbx_seq_one_letter_code
_entity_poly.pdbx_strand_id
1 'polypeptide(L)'
;MSSAMESGPASVAASSPAGHLVGPGGAPSANPAINGSSPGRGPPPPAAASNQAPAAGTGAKDWPSFPFFHHLIIPPLEGQAPTSDPSATGASPQAQAQAFGQTTPSTPAAPAAAPAAPAPGSDDTRQPQQPQPQEALLVISPGAFLPTESFRPLAAAIQAAAPGLRLWVGVLHCDLMALGQRYADPALPAMSEAGFKALVRNIEAAGGYSALLTQLVAQAEAAGFTPKREGPARIGNMVLLCQSAGCVGYESLSYKVAAATVVLASTLHPLDYARGRTTLSLEAWPRPLMHVVGELDGQMRWFWAAPYLAEAAALATKFGARHVATHKPVVVVPEVNHAATSSGVVRAERGDIGGPATAPYEEATRALAAPIAAFLTCHLSHNAEARSKAEDALLSTVAASAAFAAPYTSLLGLGDTAAPFTQAAAAAAAAAGKQAAATAGLPPATPPQSACRAGGLVAGGCRTAGQASSNAMLPGVVAAAERDAAALQLAVLTALPEEARRLLCVVASVHTSVETFLYTQPLIHALGDGRWLLNIHVLPFYRSSESERPNLTPQAPEYWLKFKCAAFVAAFLGLPEPCSYPTPLPADLNRGTLEAALAAAPAEVAARYREHGRAMEFGGDMDALAPGPDGKLPGSPEAFVRTSRIAYAFPPPPAAGHGHSQQHSAGGPPALPPTAGTSVRVSSPYVLSPPPADVSRLPVSAARMMGPFYTKLISPGMAMEWVWVDCLRQADTPW
;
A
#
# COMPACT_ATOMS: atom_id res chain seq x y z
N MET A 1 66.14 -6.85 10.75
CA MET A 1 66.83 -6.34 9.54
C MET A 1 65.75 -5.70 8.66
N SER A 2 65.43 -4.42 8.94
CA SER A 2 65.60 -3.24 8.05
C SER A 2 64.89 -3.37 6.70
N SER A 3 63.95 -2.52 6.28
CA SER A 3 63.66 -1.12 6.61
C SER A 3 62.15 -0.79 6.53
N ALA A 4 61.74 0.18 7.34
CA ALA A 4 60.38 0.72 7.43
C ALA A 4 60.09 1.81 6.38
N MET A 5 58.84 1.86 5.89
CA MET A 5 58.16 3.09 5.49
C MET A 5 56.67 2.95 5.82
N GLU A 6 56.24 3.74 6.81
CA GLU A 6 54.86 3.97 7.18
C GLU A 6 54.28 5.10 6.32
N SER A 7 53.06 4.93 5.79
CA SER A 7 52.20 6.03 5.38
C SER A 7 50.74 5.63 5.58
N GLY A 8 50.16 6.08 6.69
CA GLY A 8 48.72 6.00 6.94
C GLY A 8 47.96 7.10 6.21
N PRO A 9 46.68 6.89 5.83
CA PRO A 9 45.85 7.95 5.29
C PRO A 9 45.18 8.76 6.41
N ALA A 10 45.37 10.07 6.35
CA ALA A 10 44.79 11.07 7.23
C ALA A 10 43.27 11.17 7.06
N SER A 11 42.56 11.21 8.18
CA SER A 11 41.13 11.54 8.25
C SER A 11 40.92 13.03 7.97
N VAL A 12 40.21 13.37 6.90
CA VAL A 12 39.78 14.74 6.62
C VAL A 12 38.46 14.99 7.35
N ALA A 13 38.52 15.79 8.41
CA ALA A 13 37.36 16.33 9.11
C ALA A 13 36.68 17.40 8.24
N ALA A 14 35.37 17.25 8.02
CA ALA A 14 34.54 18.25 7.37
C ALA A 14 34.23 19.39 8.36
N SER A 15 34.85 20.55 8.16
CA SER A 15 34.48 21.80 8.82
C SER A 15 33.67 22.67 7.87
N SER A 16 32.40 22.91 8.19
CA SER A 16 31.60 23.98 7.59
C SER A 16 32.13 25.35 7.99
N PRO A 17 32.14 26.35 7.08
CA PRO A 17 32.04 27.74 7.48
C PRO A 17 30.75 28.35 6.95
N ALA A 18 29.93 28.81 7.89
CA ALA A 18 28.97 29.87 7.65
C ALA A 18 29.74 31.18 7.39
N GLY A 19 29.40 31.89 6.32
CA GLY A 19 29.97 33.18 5.98
C GLY A 19 28.99 34.02 5.18
N HIS A 20 28.31 34.94 5.88
CA HIS A 20 27.60 36.07 5.29
C HIS A 20 28.58 36.95 4.50
N LEU A 21 28.25 37.27 3.24
CA LEU A 21 28.76 38.48 2.58
C LEU A 21 27.63 39.16 1.79
N VAL A 22 27.39 40.40 2.18
CA VAL A 22 26.57 41.42 1.52
C VAL A 22 27.46 42.15 0.52
N GLY A 23 26.98 42.40 -0.70
CA GLY A 23 27.63 43.31 -1.65
C GLY A 23 27.11 43.20 -3.09
N PRO A 24 27.17 44.27 -3.90
CA PRO A 24 25.99 44.81 -4.56
C PRO A 24 26.01 44.76 -6.10
N GLY A 25 24.84 44.98 -6.70
CA GLY A 25 24.68 45.75 -7.94
C GLY A 25 24.99 45.04 -9.26
N GLY A 26 23.97 44.88 -10.09
CA GLY A 26 24.15 44.50 -11.50
C GLY A 26 22.82 44.24 -12.21
N ALA A 27 22.20 45.30 -12.72
CA ALA A 27 21.10 45.19 -13.67
C ALA A 27 21.61 44.79 -15.06
N PRO A 28 20.88 43.95 -15.81
CA PRO A 28 20.91 43.99 -17.27
C PRO A 28 19.49 44.31 -17.79
N SER A 29 19.34 45.47 -18.43
CA SER A 29 19.35 45.65 -19.88
C SER A 29 18.16 45.01 -20.59
N ALA A 30 17.31 45.90 -21.08
CA ALA A 30 16.15 45.65 -21.92
C ALA A 30 16.49 44.87 -23.20
N ASN A 31 15.52 44.09 -23.67
CA ASN A 31 15.44 43.63 -25.05
C ASN A 31 13.98 43.79 -25.54
N PRO A 32 13.74 43.86 -26.86
CA PRO A 32 12.74 44.73 -27.44
C PRO A 32 11.42 44.02 -27.71
N ALA A 33 10.38 44.85 -27.81
CA ALA A 33 9.05 44.50 -28.22
C ALA A 33 9.01 43.83 -29.61
N ILE A 34 8.36 42.67 -29.69
CA ILE A 34 7.81 42.12 -30.93
C ILE A 34 6.29 42.20 -30.82
N ASN A 35 5.71 43.11 -31.61
CA ASN A 35 4.28 43.19 -31.87
C ASN A 35 3.86 42.02 -32.77
N GLY A 36 2.95 41.17 -32.27
CA GLY A 36 2.27 40.15 -33.04
C GLY A 36 0.83 40.03 -32.56
N SER A 37 -0.07 40.69 -33.27
CA SER A 37 -1.51 40.72 -33.07
C SER A 37 -2.14 39.33 -33.26
N SER A 38 -2.98 38.91 -32.33
CA SER A 38 -3.94 37.81 -32.50
C SER A 38 -5.31 38.20 -31.89
N PRO A 39 -6.42 37.76 -32.50
CA PRO A 39 -7.73 38.34 -32.25
C PRO A 39 -8.35 37.84 -30.94
N GLY A 40 -9.03 38.77 -30.28
CA GLY A 40 -9.55 38.63 -28.93
C GLY A 40 -10.54 37.47 -28.72
N ARG A 41 -10.33 36.76 -27.61
CA ARG A 41 -11.41 36.16 -26.84
C ARG A 41 -11.62 37.04 -25.61
N GLY A 42 -12.81 37.60 -25.48
CA GLY A 42 -13.20 38.38 -24.31
C GLY A 42 -13.19 37.53 -23.02
N PRO A 43 -13.08 38.17 -21.85
CA PRO A 43 -13.07 37.47 -20.58
C PRO A 43 -14.45 36.83 -20.31
N PRO A 44 -14.50 35.65 -19.69
CA PRO A 44 -15.75 35.10 -19.19
C PRO A 44 -16.28 35.96 -18.03
N PRO A 45 -17.62 36.01 -17.82
CA PRO A 45 -18.20 36.77 -16.72
C PRO A 45 -17.77 36.21 -15.36
N PRO A 46 -17.69 37.03 -14.31
CA PRO A 46 -17.30 36.59 -12.99
C PRO A 46 -18.38 35.65 -12.41
N ALA A 47 -17.96 34.43 -12.04
CA ALA A 47 -18.78 33.53 -11.25
C ALA A 47 -18.96 34.14 -9.85
N ALA A 48 -20.19 34.55 -9.52
CA ALA A 48 -20.57 34.91 -8.18
C ALA A 48 -20.59 33.64 -7.30
N ALA A 49 -19.48 33.37 -6.62
CA ALA A 49 -19.44 32.37 -5.56
C ALA A 49 -20.10 32.98 -4.31
N SER A 50 -21.37 32.62 -4.06
CA SER A 50 -22.00 32.88 -2.78
C SER A 50 -21.41 31.92 -1.74
N ASN A 51 -20.44 32.39 -0.96
CA ASN A 51 -20.04 31.75 0.29
C ASN A 51 -21.16 31.95 1.33
N GLN A 52 -22.22 31.16 1.24
CA GLN A 52 -23.06 30.87 2.40
C GLN A 52 -22.68 29.47 2.89
N ALA A 53 -21.92 29.43 3.99
CA ALA A 53 -21.80 28.23 4.80
C ALA A 53 -23.21 27.84 5.26
N PRO A 54 -23.65 26.58 5.07
CA PRO A 54 -24.93 26.16 5.64
C PRO A 54 -24.85 26.29 7.16
N ALA A 55 -25.84 26.98 7.72
CA ALA A 55 -26.01 27.09 9.16
C ALA A 55 -25.97 25.68 9.76
N ALA A 56 -25.19 25.50 10.84
CA ALA A 56 -25.14 24.28 11.62
C ALA A 56 -26.53 23.99 12.21
N GLY A 57 -27.36 23.29 11.44
CA GLY A 57 -28.70 22.89 11.81
C GLY A 57 -28.64 21.82 12.88
N THR A 58 -29.48 21.98 13.89
CA THR A 58 -29.75 21.08 15.03
C THR A 58 -30.42 19.75 14.64
N GLY A 59 -30.16 19.26 13.42
CA GLY A 59 -30.84 18.12 12.77
C GLY A 59 -30.46 16.72 13.24
N ALA A 60 -29.87 16.57 14.43
CA ALA A 60 -29.56 15.24 14.99
C ALA A 60 -30.79 14.56 15.64
N LYS A 61 -31.94 15.24 15.76
CA LYS A 61 -33.06 14.76 16.59
C LYS A 61 -34.01 13.77 15.91
N ASP A 62 -34.03 13.66 14.59
CA ASP A 62 -34.95 12.77 13.88
C ASP A 62 -34.20 11.71 13.06
N TRP A 63 -33.38 10.90 13.73
CA TRP A 63 -32.98 9.62 13.16
C TRP A 63 -34.15 8.64 13.28
N PRO A 64 -34.77 8.19 12.17
CA PRO A 64 -35.77 7.14 12.25
C PRO A 64 -35.12 5.92 12.92
N SER A 65 -35.82 5.32 13.88
CA SER A 65 -35.46 4.11 14.59
C SER A 65 -35.41 2.91 13.64
N PHE A 66 -34.41 2.88 12.76
CA PHE A 66 -34.09 1.69 12.01
C PHE A 66 -33.55 0.65 12.99
N PRO A 67 -34.01 -0.60 12.90
CA PRO A 67 -33.43 -1.69 13.65
C PRO A 67 -32.08 -2.05 13.01
N PHE A 68 -31.09 -1.18 13.15
CA PHE A 68 -29.70 -1.55 12.96
C PHE A 68 -29.32 -2.45 14.15
N PHE A 69 -29.55 -3.75 13.99
CA PHE A 69 -29.06 -4.73 14.95
C PHE A 69 -27.55 -4.84 14.73
N HIS A 70 -26.76 -4.36 15.70
CA HIS A 70 -25.35 -4.70 15.75
C HIS A 70 -25.22 -6.12 16.29
N HIS A 71 -24.25 -6.87 15.76
CA HIS A 71 -23.87 -8.14 16.37
C HIS A 71 -22.80 -7.86 17.41
N LEU A 72 -23.18 -7.94 18.68
CA LEU A 72 -22.27 -7.94 19.81
C LEU A 72 -21.87 -9.39 20.11
N ILE A 73 -20.58 -9.69 19.98
CA ILE A 73 -20.01 -10.99 20.36
C ILE A 73 -19.48 -10.84 21.79
N ILE A 74 -20.18 -11.47 22.72
CA ILE A 74 -19.87 -11.43 24.14
C ILE A 74 -18.79 -12.49 24.43
N PRO A 75 -17.70 -12.16 25.15
CA PRO A 75 -16.72 -13.15 25.53
C PRO A 75 -17.37 -14.22 26.44
N PRO A 76 -16.96 -15.50 26.35
CA PRO A 76 -17.43 -16.51 27.29
C PRO A 76 -17.04 -16.11 28.73
N LEU A 77 -17.95 -16.34 29.68
CA LEU A 77 -17.65 -16.13 31.10
C LEU A 77 -16.62 -17.16 31.55
N GLU A 78 -15.63 -16.74 32.36
CA GLU A 78 -14.63 -17.65 32.94
C GLU A 78 -15.32 -18.86 33.60
N GLY A 79 -15.00 -20.06 33.11
CA GLY A 79 -15.58 -21.33 33.60
C GLY A 79 -16.54 -22.05 32.62
N GLN A 80 -16.90 -21.44 31.48
CA GLN A 80 -17.59 -22.15 30.40
C GLN A 80 -16.58 -22.63 29.34
N ALA A 81 -16.37 -23.95 29.25
CA ALA A 81 -15.58 -24.53 28.17
C ALA A 81 -16.25 -24.25 26.81
N PRO A 82 -15.49 -23.94 25.75
CA PRO A 82 -16.07 -23.77 24.41
C PRO A 82 -16.68 -25.09 23.94
N THR A 83 -18.00 -25.13 23.79
CA THR A 83 -18.69 -26.26 23.18
C THR A 83 -18.38 -26.26 21.69
N SER A 84 -17.49 -27.15 21.25
CA SER A 84 -17.15 -27.37 19.85
C SER A 84 -18.19 -28.26 19.18
N ASP A 85 -19.31 -27.70 18.71
CA ASP A 85 -20.14 -28.36 17.72
C ASP A 85 -20.94 -27.36 16.85
N PRO A 86 -20.49 -27.07 15.62
CA PRO A 86 -21.21 -26.21 14.70
C PRO A 86 -22.25 -26.94 13.81
N SER A 87 -22.63 -28.20 14.12
CA SER A 87 -23.42 -29.02 13.20
C SER A 87 -24.95 -29.09 13.43
N ALA A 88 -25.52 -28.37 14.41
CA ALA A 88 -26.96 -28.41 14.68
C ALA A 88 -27.71 -27.15 14.18
N THR A 89 -27.97 -27.06 12.87
CA THR A 89 -28.92 -26.08 12.30
C THR A 89 -30.28 -26.75 12.07
N GLY A 90 -31.30 -26.34 12.82
CA GLY A 90 -32.66 -26.84 12.60
C GLY A 90 -33.73 -26.39 13.59
N ALA A 91 -33.91 -25.08 13.83
CA ALA A 91 -35.17 -24.55 14.34
C ALA A 91 -35.32 -23.05 14.03
N SER A 92 -36.45 -22.68 13.42
CA SER A 92 -36.86 -21.31 13.07
C SER A 92 -37.31 -20.53 14.32
N PRO A 93 -36.93 -19.25 14.51
CA PRO A 93 -37.43 -18.45 15.62
C PRO A 93 -38.70 -17.69 15.23
N GLN A 94 -39.85 -18.36 15.35
CA GLN A 94 -41.16 -17.70 15.49
C GLN A 94 -41.94 -18.44 16.58
N ALA A 95 -41.77 -17.99 17.83
CA ALA A 95 -42.76 -18.02 18.93
C ALA A 95 -42.04 -17.87 20.27
N GLN A 96 -41.95 -16.64 20.78
CA GLN A 96 -41.91 -16.38 22.22
C GLN A 96 -42.19 -14.89 22.47
N ALA A 97 -43.46 -14.53 22.35
CA ALA A 97 -44.00 -13.30 22.89
C ALA A 97 -45.43 -13.61 23.36
N GLN A 98 -45.57 -13.98 24.64
CA GLN A 98 -46.77 -13.78 25.48
C GLN A 98 -46.59 -14.52 26.81
N ALA A 99 -46.32 -13.75 27.87
CA ALA A 99 -46.84 -13.94 29.23
C ALA A 99 -46.08 -13.01 30.20
N PHE A 100 -46.59 -11.79 30.41
CA PHE A 100 -46.33 -11.09 31.68
C PHE A 100 -47.68 -10.80 32.33
N GLY A 101 -47.91 -11.51 33.43
CA GLY A 101 -49.07 -11.39 34.28
C GLY A 101 -49.05 -10.12 35.13
N GLN A 102 -50.26 -9.68 35.45
CA GLN A 102 -50.59 -8.56 36.33
C GLN A 102 -50.02 -8.74 37.74
N THR A 103 -49.54 -7.66 38.35
CA THR A 103 -49.41 -7.55 39.82
C THR A 103 -50.03 -6.25 40.31
N THR A 104 -50.96 -6.40 41.25
CA THR A 104 -51.67 -5.37 42.04
C THR A 104 -50.77 -4.67 43.08
N PRO A 105 -51.19 -3.51 43.62
CA PRO A 105 -50.35 -2.67 44.48
C PRO A 105 -50.42 -3.07 45.96
N SER A 106 -49.31 -2.92 46.70
CA SER A 106 -49.33 -2.90 48.17
C SER A 106 -48.36 -1.86 48.76
N THR A 107 -48.97 -0.89 49.43
CA THR A 107 -48.68 -0.22 50.72
C THR A 107 -47.23 0.03 51.20
N PRO A 108 -46.92 1.24 51.73
CA PRO A 108 -45.56 1.65 52.09
C PRO A 108 -45.09 1.14 53.46
N ALA A 109 -43.81 0.79 53.55
CA ALA A 109 -43.11 0.42 54.79
C ALA A 109 -42.28 1.60 55.36
N ALA A 110 -42.19 1.60 56.69
CA ALA A 110 -41.65 2.60 57.62
C ALA A 110 -40.14 2.94 57.46
N PRO A 111 -39.66 4.05 58.07
CA PRO A 111 -38.28 4.52 57.89
C PRO A 111 -37.23 3.68 58.62
N ALA A 112 -36.06 3.60 58.01
CA ALA A 112 -34.90 2.80 58.40
C ALA A 112 -34.27 3.23 59.75
N ALA A 113 -33.90 2.23 60.55
CA ALA A 113 -33.03 2.38 61.71
C ALA A 113 -31.56 2.51 61.28
N ALA A 114 -30.80 3.30 62.03
CA ALA A 114 -29.37 3.56 61.81
C ALA A 114 -28.52 2.28 61.97
N PRO A 115 -27.42 2.13 61.20
CA PRO A 115 -26.57 0.94 61.28
C PRO A 115 -25.71 0.96 62.55
N ALA A 116 -25.66 -0.17 63.24
CA ALA A 116 -24.77 -0.42 64.37
C ALA A 116 -23.30 -0.44 63.92
N ALA A 117 -22.42 0.06 64.79
CA ALA A 117 -20.98 0.06 64.59
C ALA A 117 -20.41 -1.37 64.44
N PRO A 118 -19.44 -1.60 63.53
CA PRO A 118 -18.87 -2.93 63.32
C PRO A 118 -17.97 -3.33 64.51
N ALA A 119 -18.12 -4.59 64.94
CA ALA A 119 -17.28 -5.19 65.95
C ALA A 119 -15.82 -5.34 65.44
N PRO A 120 -14.82 -5.04 66.27
CA PRO A 120 -13.42 -5.25 65.91
C PRO A 120 -13.05 -6.72 66.14
N GLY A 121 -12.69 -7.44 65.08
CA GLY A 121 -12.10 -8.77 65.20
C GLY A 121 -12.66 -9.81 64.25
N SER A 122 -12.33 -9.68 62.97
CA SER A 122 -12.28 -10.84 62.08
C SER A 122 -11.00 -10.73 61.25
N ASP A 123 -10.07 -11.66 61.48
CA ASP A 123 -8.88 -11.85 60.68
C ASP A 123 -9.24 -11.86 59.19
N ASP A 124 -8.76 -10.83 58.50
CA ASP A 124 -9.05 -10.58 57.09
C ASP A 124 -8.16 -11.47 56.22
N THR A 125 -8.42 -12.79 56.23
CA THR A 125 -7.87 -13.74 55.25
C THR A 125 -8.61 -13.61 53.92
N ARG A 126 -8.78 -12.39 53.40
CA ARG A 126 -9.23 -12.18 52.03
C ARG A 126 -8.17 -12.78 51.12
N GLN A 127 -8.46 -13.96 50.56
CA GLN A 127 -7.70 -14.49 49.43
C GLN A 127 -7.54 -13.35 48.43
N PRO A 128 -6.32 -13.09 47.93
CA PRO A 128 -6.08 -12.01 46.98
C PRO A 128 -7.06 -12.21 45.83
N GLN A 129 -8.02 -11.29 45.68
CA GLN A 129 -8.98 -11.33 44.58
C GLN A 129 -8.16 -11.41 43.31
N GLN A 130 -8.38 -12.47 42.53
CA GLN A 130 -7.74 -12.58 41.23
C GLN A 130 -8.05 -11.29 40.46
N PRO A 131 -7.03 -10.60 39.93
CA PRO A 131 -7.24 -9.35 39.24
C PRO A 131 -8.22 -9.59 38.09
N GLN A 132 -9.36 -8.89 38.11
CA GLN A 132 -10.36 -9.06 37.06
C GLN A 132 -9.73 -8.77 35.69
N PRO A 133 -10.05 -9.58 34.66
CA PRO A 133 -9.50 -9.38 33.33
C PRO A 133 -9.89 -8.00 32.80
N GLN A 134 -8.93 -7.30 32.21
CA GLN A 134 -9.11 -5.93 31.74
C GLN A 134 -10.05 -5.92 30.53
N GLU A 135 -11.13 -5.12 30.62
CA GLU A 135 -12.11 -5.00 29.54
C GLU A 135 -11.62 -4.12 28.40
N ALA A 136 -11.85 -4.57 27.17
CA ALA A 136 -11.56 -3.87 25.93
C ALA A 136 -12.70 -4.06 24.93
N LEU A 137 -12.99 -3.05 24.11
CA LEU A 137 -13.94 -3.14 23.00
C LEU A 137 -13.22 -2.99 21.67
N LEU A 138 -13.31 -4.02 20.82
CA LEU A 138 -12.95 -3.96 19.42
C LEU A 138 -14.20 -3.66 18.60
N VAL A 139 -14.21 -2.52 17.90
CA VAL A 139 -15.27 -2.16 16.97
C VAL A 139 -14.79 -2.41 15.55
N ILE A 140 -15.52 -3.23 14.78
CA ILE A 140 -15.22 -3.53 13.38
C ILE A 140 -16.12 -2.71 12.48
N SER A 141 -15.52 -1.87 11.64
CA SER A 141 -16.16 -1.21 10.50
C SER A 141 -15.95 -2.06 9.24
N PRO A 142 -17.01 -2.72 8.73
CA PRO A 142 -16.90 -3.62 7.59
C PRO A 142 -16.65 -2.87 6.28
N GLY A 143 -16.00 -3.55 5.34
CA GLY A 143 -15.88 -3.09 3.96
C GLY A 143 -17.21 -3.15 3.19
N ALA A 144 -17.15 -2.71 1.93
CA ALA A 144 -18.34 -2.63 1.10
C ALA A 144 -18.96 -4.00 0.84
N PHE A 145 -20.29 -4.08 0.96
CA PHE A 145 -21.10 -5.27 0.63
C PHE A 145 -20.86 -6.49 1.52
N LEU A 146 -20.36 -6.30 2.75
CA LEU A 146 -20.11 -7.39 3.68
C LEU A 146 -21.14 -7.38 4.80
N PRO A 147 -21.89 -8.48 5.01
CA PRO A 147 -22.77 -8.61 6.16
C PRO A 147 -21.95 -8.77 7.44
N THR A 148 -22.54 -8.38 8.55
CA THR A 148 -21.91 -8.37 9.88
C THR A 148 -21.37 -9.74 10.29
N GLU A 149 -22.03 -10.81 9.89
CA GLU A 149 -21.68 -12.21 10.15
C GLU A 149 -20.33 -12.62 9.55
N SER A 150 -19.91 -11.95 8.47
CA SER A 150 -18.65 -12.23 7.78
C SER A 150 -17.43 -12.07 8.68
N PHE A 151 -17.56 -11.31 9.78
CA PHE A 151 -16.46 -11.03 10.69
C PHE A 151 -16.46 -11.92 11.94
N ARG A 152 -17.43 -12.82 12.12
CA ARG A 152 -17.49 -13.69 13.31
C ARG A 152 -16.24 -14.58 13.45
N PRO A 153 -15.73 -15.26 12.40
CA PRO A 153 -14.55 -16.10 12.55
C PRO A 153 -13.30 -15.30 12.94
N LEU A 154 -13.09 -14.14 12.31
CA LEU A 154 -11.97 -13.25 12.64
C LEU A 154 -12.09 -12.67 14.06
N ALA A 155 -13.28 -12.24 14.48
CA ALA A 155 -13.53 -11.77 15.83
C ALA A 155 -13.20 -12.85 16.88
N ALA A 156 -13.67 -14.08 16.66
CA ALA A 156 -13.41 -15.20 17.55
C ALA A 156 -11.92 -15.55 17.61
N ALA A 157 -11.22 -15.54 16.47
CA ALA A 157 -9.78 -15.77 16.42
C ALA A 157 -8.98 -14.68 17.15
N ILE A 158 -9.38 -13.41 17.04
CA ILE A 158 -8.75 -12.30 17.78
C ILE A 158 -8.97 -12.46 19.29
N GLN A 159 -10.19 -12.81 19.72
CA GLN A 159 -10.49 -13.08 21.13
C GLN A 159 -9.63 -14.24 21.67
N ALA A 160 -9.53 -15.34 20.92
CA ALA A 160 -8.71 -16.50 21.29
C ALA A 160 -7.21 -16.15 21.38
N ALA A 161 -6.72 -15.25 20.52
CA ALA A 161 -5.33 -14.81 20.51
C ALA A 161 -5.02 -13.71 21.57
N ALA A 162 -6.03 -13.17 22.27
CA ALA A 162 -5.89 -12.12 23.28
C ALA A 162 -6.37 -12.57 24.69
N PRO A 163 -5.87 -13.70 25.25
CA PRO A 163 -6.41 -14.29 26.48
C PRO A 163 -6.26 -13.40 27.72
N GLY A 164 -5.37 -12.40 27.69
CA GLY A 164 -5.18 -11.44 28.79
C GLY A 164 -6.19 -10.28 28.81
N LEU A 165 -7.15 -10.26 27.88
CA LEU A 165 -8.18 -9.23 27.76
C LEU A 165 -9.57 -9.86 27.80
N ARG A 166 -10.49 -9.24 28.55
CA ARG A 166 -11.92 -9.47 28.35
C ARG A 166 -12.36 -8.66 27.13
N LEU A 167 -12.14 -9.23 25.96
CA LEU A 167 -12.35 -8.55 24.68
C LEU A 167 -13.80 -8.68 24.22
N TRP A 168 -14.52 -7.56 24.20
CA TRP A 168 -15.80 -7.40 23.56
C TRP A 168 -15.60 -7.07 22.08
N VAL A 169 -16.40 -7.66 21.19
CA VAL A 169 -16.33 -7.34 19.77
C VAL A 169 -17.70 -6.90 19.28
N GLY A 170 -17.77 -5.67 18.76
CA GLY A 170 -18.95 -5.15 18.08
C GLY A 170 -18.66 -4.94 16.60
N VAL A 171 -19.54 -5.42 15.73
CA VAL A 171 -19.41 -5.20 14.29
C VAL A 171 -20.51 -4.23 13.84
N LEU A 172 -20.11 -3.15 13.18
CA LEU A 172 -21.02 -2.11 12.73
C LEU A 172 -21.90 -2.65 11.61
N HIS A 173 -23.21 -2.45 11.73
CA HIS A 173 -24.15 -2.78 10.65
C HIS A 173 -24.19 -1.61 9.67
N CYS A 174 -23.16 -1.52 8.83
CA CYS A 174 -23.02 -0.50 7.81
C CYS A 174 -23.39 -1.10 6.46
N ASP A 175 -24.68 -1.11 6.12
CA ASP A 175 -25.07 -1.37 4.75
C ASP A 175 -24.75 -0.13 3.91
N LEU A 176 -23.56 -0.14 3.29
CA LEU A 176 -23.11 0.92 2.39
C LEU A 176 -24.07 1.14 1.21
N MET A 177 -24.88 0.16 0.82
CA MET A 177 -25.94 0.35 -0.18
C MET A 177 -27.14 1.09 0.40
N ALA A 178 -27.58 0.77 1.62
CA ALA A 178 -28.63 1.53 2.29
C ALA A 178 -28.19 2.98 2.57
N LEU A 179 -26.95 3.18 3.01
CA LEU A 179 -26.36 4.52 3.13
C LEU A 179 -26.24 5.18 1.77
N GLY A 180 -25.84 4.43 0.75
CA GLY A 180 -25.83 4.82 -0.65
C GLY A 180 -27.16 5.39 -1.10
N GLN A 181 -28.25 4.65 -0.93
CA GLN A 181 -29.60 5.09 -1.32
C GLN A 181 -30.05 6.34 -0.58
N ARG A 182 -29.63 6.52 0.68
CA ARG A 182 -30.03 7.66 1.51
C ARG A 182 -29.22 8.92 1.25
N TYR A 183 -27.93 8.78 0.95
CA TYR A 183 -26.97 9.88 0.90
C TYR A 183 -26.34 10.06 -0.48
N ALA A 184 -26.65 9.22 -1.48
CA ALA A 184 -26.20 9.42 -2.84
C ALA A 184 -26.84 10.70 -3.40
N ASP A 185 -26.02 11.45 -4.12
CA ASP A 185 -26.52 12.52 -4.97
C ASP A 185 -27.23 11.88 -6.17
N PRO A 186 -28.55 12.08 -6.34
CA PRO A 186 -29.28 11.49 -7.47
C PRO A 186 -28.81 12.02 -8.83
N ALA A 187 -28.08 13.14 -8.87
CA ALA A 187 -27.47 13.67 -10.08
C ALA A 187 -26.19 12.94 -10.50
N LEU A 188 -25.61 12.10 -9.62
CA LEU A 188 -24.38 11.37 -9.88
C LEU A 188 -24.65 9.86 -9.92
N PRO A 189 -24.13 9.12 -10.90
CA PRO A 189 -24.23 7.67 -10.87
C PRO A 189 -23.58 7.13 -9.59
N ALA A 190 -24.31 6.34 -8.79
CA ALA A 190 -23.86 5.89 -7.47
C ALA A 190 -22.52 5.13 -7.51
N MET A 191 -22.24 4.44 -8.63
CA MET A 191 -21.00 3.69 -8.87
C MET A 191 -19.94 4.49 -9.62
N SER A 192 -20.22 5.75 -9.99
CA SER A 192 -19.18 6.66 -10.47
C SER A 192 -18.33 7.14 -9.30
N GLU A 193 -17.09 7.51 -9.55
CA GLU A 193 -16.25 8.06 -8.49
C GLU A 193 -16.82 9.36 -7.90
N ALA A 194 -17.36 10.24 -8.75
CA ALA A 194 -17.97 11.48 -8.26
C ALA A 194 -19.15 11.17 -7.32
N GLY A 195 -19.98 10.19 -7.69
CA GLY A 195 -21.07 9.70 -6.85
C GLY A 195 -20.58 9.10 -5.55
N PHE A 196 -19.55 8.25 -5.58
CA PHE A 196 -18.98 7.65 -4.37
C PHE A 196 -18.33 8.69 -3.44
N LYS A 197 -17.59 9.68 -3.98
CA LYS A 197 -17.05 10.81 -3.20
C LYS A 197 -18.14 11.68 -2.59
N ALA A 198 -19.21 11.96 -3.34
CA ALA A 198 -20.36 12.70 -2.82
C ALA A 198 -21.05 11.92 -1.70
N LEU A 199 -21.28 10.62 -1.89
CA LEU A 199 -21.85 9.73 -0.88
C LEU A 199 -21.07 9.79 0.44
N VAL A 200 -19.74 9.64 0.36
CA VAL A 200 -18.87 9.65 1.55
C VAL A 200 -18.96 10.98 2.29
N ARG A 201 -18.82 12.10 1.56
CA ARG A 201 -18.97 13.44 2.14
C ARG A 201 -20.35 13.65 2.78
N ASN A 202 -21.41 13.13 2.17
CA ASN A 202 -22.77 13.25 2.68
C ASN A 202 -22.97 12.41 3.96
N ILE A 203 -22.41 11.20 4.03
CA ILE A 203 -22.42 10.37 5.25
C ILE A 203 -21.66 11.08 6.38
N GLU A 204 -20.48 11.63 6.09
CA GLU A 204 -19.68 12.38 7.05
C GLU A 204 -20.41 13.63 7.56
N ALA A 205 -20.97 14.43 6.65
CA ALA A 205 -21.73 15.63 6.99
C ALA A 205 -22.96 15.32 7.85
N ALA A 206 -23.61 14.17 7.62
CA ALA A 206 -24.73 13.69 8.41
C ALA A 206 -24.32 13.09 9.77
N GLY A 207 -23.01 12.94 10.05
CA GLY A 207 -22.52 12.29 11.26
C GLY A 207 -22.89 10.80 11.35
N GLY A 208 -23.16 10.14 10.21
CA GLY A 208 -23.73 8.79 10.18
C GLY A 208 -22.88 7.76 10.91
N TYR A 209 -21.56 7.79 10.69
CA TYR A 209 -20.62 6.88 11.36
C TYR A 209 -20.52 7.12 12.88
N SER A 210 -20.64 8.38 13.32
CA SER A 210 -20.64 8.75 14.73
C SER A 210 -21.88 8.23 15.44
N ALA A 211 -23.05 8.32 14.79
CA ALA A 211 -24.31 7.78 15.32
C ALA A 211 -24.26 6.26 15.47
N LEU A 212 -23.79 5.53 14.43
CA LEU A 212 -23.64 4.08 14.48
C LEU A 212 -22.67 3.63 15.57
N LEU A 213 -21.54 4.33 15.71
CA LEU A 213 -20.57 4.02 16.77
C LEU A 213 -21.16 4.27 18.17
N THR A 214 -21.88 5.38 18.35
CA THR A 214 -22.52 5.72 19.63
C THR A 214 -23.56 4.66 20.01
N GLN A 215 -24.36 4.21 19.05
CA GLN A 215 -25.36 3.15 19.26
C GLN A 215 -24.68 1.83 19.65
N LEU A 216 -23.63 1.43 18.95
CA LEU A 216 -22.89 0.20 19.26
C LEU A 216 -22.27 0.25 20.66
N VAL A 217 -21.66 1.37 21.05
CA VAL A 217 -21.10 1.56 22.40
C VAL A 217 -22.20 1.46 23.45
N ALA A 218 -23.36 2.10 23.25
CA ALA A 218 -24.49 2.01 24.18
C ALA A 218 -25.02 0.56 24.32
N GLN A 219 -25.04 -0.21 23.23
CA GLN A 219 -25.41 -1.63 23.27
C GLN A 219 -24.36 -2.48 24.01
N ALA A 220 -23.07 -2.20 23.83
CA ALA A 220 -22.00 -2.84 24.59
C ALA A 220 -22.12 -2.51 26.10
N GLU A 221 -22.36 -1.24 26.45
CA GLU A 221 -22.61 -0.80 27.83
C GLU A 221 -23.80 -1.55 28.45
N ALA A 222 -24.91 -1.65 27.73
CA ALA A 222 -26.09 -2.39 28.18
C ALA A 222 -25.83 -3.89 28.37
N ALA A 223 -24.88 -4.47 27.62
CA ALA A 223 -24.46 -5.85 27.76
C ALA A 223 -23.39 -6.06 28.86
N GLY A 224 -22.89 -4.99 29.47
CA GLY A 224 -21.97 -5.03 30.61
C GLY A 224 -20.52 -4.58 30.32
N PHE A 225 -20.22 -4.04 29.13
CA PHE A 225 -18.92 -3.41 28.87
C PHE A 225 -18.81 -2.07 29.60
N THR A 226 -17.68 -1.79 30.24
CA THR A 226 -17.42 -0.52 30.94
C THR A 226 -16.45 0.38 30.14
N PRO A 227 -16.94 1.40 29.41
CA PRO A 227 -16.07 2.29 28.65
C PRO A 227 -15.29 3.24 29.55
N LYS A 228 -13.98 3.34 29.30
CA LYS A 228 -13.07 4.28 29.97
C LYS A 228 -13.06 5.61 29.20
N ARG A 229 -13.94 6.53 29.58
CA ARG A 229 -14.05 7.83 28.89
C ARG A 229 -12.90 8.75 29.26
N GLU A 230 -12.17 9.25 28.26
CA GLU A 230 -11.03 10.16 28.39
C GLU A 230 -11.38 11.52 27.77
N GLY A 231 -12.15 12.32 28.50
CA GLY A 231 -12.73 13.56 27.98
C GLY A 231 -14.08 13.33 27.27
N PRO A 232 -14.54 14.28 26.44
CA PRO A 232 -15.94 14.31 26.00
C PRO A 232 -16.31 13.23 24.96
N ALA A 233 -15.34 12.73 24.19
CA ALA A 233 -15.62 11.83 23.06
C ALA A 233 -14.78 10.54 23.02
N ARG A 234 -13.66 10.48 23.76
CA ARG A 234 -12.69 9.38 23.65
C ARG A 234 -13.03 8.23 24.61
N ILE A 235 -12.86 7.00 24.13
CA ILE A 235 -12.95 5.77 24.92
C ILE A 235 -11.57 5.08 24.89
N GLY A 236 -10.84 5.16 26.01
CA GLY A 236 -9.45 4.71 26.17
C GLY A 236 -9.26 3.19 26.14
N ASN A 237 -10.34 2.41 26.25
CA ASN A 237 -10.33 0.95 26.08
C ASN A 237 -11.10 0.48 24.83
N MET A 238 -11.22 1.34 23.82
CA MET A 238 -11.84 1.00 22.54
C MET A 238 -10.82 1.07 21.41
N VAL A 239 -10.80 0.07 20.53
CA VAL A 239 -10.00 0.05 19.30
C VAL A 239 -10.94 -0.10 18.12
N LEU A 240 -10.69 0.69 17.07
CA LEU A 240 -11.45 0.62 15.84
C LEU A 240 -10.65 -0.16 14.79
N LEU A 241 -11.23 -1.20 14.22
CA LEU A 241 -10.71 -1.92 13.06
C LEU A 241 -11.55 -1.56 11.85
N CYS A 242 -10.92 -0.96 10.84
CA CYS A 242 -11.56 -0.58 9.59
C CYS A 242 -11.08 -1.52 8.48
N GLN A 243 -11.98 -2.29 7.89
CA GLN A 243 -11.65 -3.22 6.81
C GLN A 243 -12.00 -2.61 5.45
N SER A 244 -11.08 -2.63 4.48
CA SER A 244 -11.32 -2.18 3.09
C SER A 244 -12.01 -0.81 3.03
N ALA A 245 -13.15 -0.71 2.34
CA ALA A 245 -13.96 0.52 2.25
C ALA A 245 -14.48 1.06 3.60
N GLY A 246 -14.44 0.26 4.67
CA GLY A 246 -14.74 0.70 6.03
C GLY A 246 -13.84 1.83 6.53
N CYS A 247 -12.67 2.04 5.91
CA CYS A 247 -11.78 3.18 6.19
C CYS A 247 -12.31 4.53 5.68
N VAL A 248 -13.14 4.54 4.63
CA VAL A 248 -13.43 5.71 3.80
C VAL A 248 -14.05 6.90 4.58
N GLY A 249 -14.77 6.67 5.66
CA GLY A 249 -15.27 7.76 6.52
C GLY A 249 -15.13 7.51 8.02
N TYR A 250 -14.45 6.43 8.40
CA TYR A 250 -14.12 6.18 9.81
C TYR A 250 -12.76 6.73 10.21
N GLU A 251 -11.88 7.04 9.26
CA GLU A 251 -10.56 7.57 9.57
C GLU A 251 -10.64 8.83 10.45
N SER A 252 -11.45 9.81 10.03
CA SER A 252 -11.63 11.09 10.75
C SER A 252 -12.22 10.92 12.16
N LEU A 253 -13.02 9.87 12.36
CA LEU A 253 -13.62 9.53 13.64
C LEU A 253 -12.62 8.78 14.54
N SER A 254 -11.88 7.84 13.95
CA SER A 254 -11.02 6.88 14.66
C SER A 254 -9.98 7.55 15.55
N TYR A 255 -9.27 8.57 15.07
CA TYR A 255 -8.26 9.27 15.89
C TYR A 255 -8.86 10.16 16.98
N LYS A 256 -10.16 10.49 16.91
CA LYS A 256 -10.88 11.31 17.91
C LYS A 256 -11.44 10.47 19.04
N VAL A 257 -12.00 9.30 18.72
CA VAL A 257 -12.82 8.52 19.68
C VAL A 257 -12.13 7.27 20.21
N ALA A 258 -11.26 6.63 19.43
CA ALA A 258 -10.65 5.36 19.80
C ALA A 258 -9.28 5.56 20.48
N ALA A 259 -8.87 4.57 21.26
CA ALA A 259 -7.54 4.49 21.85
C ALA A 259 -6.47 4.21 20.78
N ALA A 260 -6.80 3.32 19.83
CA ALA A 260 -5.96 2.93 18.71
C ALA A 260 -6.82 2.56 17.49
N THR A 261 -6.18 2.38 16.34
CA THR A 261 -6.84 2.03 15.07
C THR A 261 -6.08 0.91 14.37
N VAL A 262 -6.82 -0.02 13.76
CA VAL A 262 -6.32 -1.06 12.86
C VAL A 262 -6.94 -0.82 11.48
N VAL A 263 -6.10 -0.66 10.47
CA VAL A 263 -6.47 -0.58 9.06
C VAL A 263 -6.20 -1.96 8.46
N LEU A 264 -7.26 -2.69 8.12
CA LEU A 264 -7.20 -4.05 7.61
C LEU A 264 -7.53 -4.06 6.11
N ALA A 265 -6.62 -4.57 5.28
CA ALA A 265 -6.80 -4.68 3.84
C ALA A 265 -7.27 -3.36 3.21
N SER A 266 -6.61 -2.25 3.57
CA SER A 266 -6.97 -0.90 3.14
C SER A 266 -5.79 0.08 3.30
N THR A 267 -5.99 1.33 2.92
CA THR A 267 -5.04 2.44 3.11
C THR A 267 -5.68 3.58 3.90
N LEU A 268 -4.87 4.48 4.45
CA LEU A 268 -5.37 5.78 4.94
C LEU A 268 -5.83 6.59 3.74
N HIS A 269 -7.01 7.21 3.83
CA HIS A 269 -7.64 7.99 2.76
C HIS A 269 -7.66 7.28 1.39
N PRO A 270 -8.34 6.13 1.25
CA PRO A 270 -8.34 5.35 -0.01
C PRO A 270 -8.82 6.17 -1.22
N LEU A 271 -9.71 7.15 -1.00
CA LEU A 271 -10.21 8.06 -2.05
C LEU A 271 -9.15 9.05 -2.56
N ASP A 272 -8.32 9.57 -1.66
CA ASP A 272 -7.29 10.56 -2.02
C ASP A 272 -6.04 9.87 -2.53
N TYR A 273 -5.71 8.70 -1.99
CA TYR A 273 -4.62 7.89 -2.49
C TYR A 273 -4.88 7.45 -3.94
N ALA A 274 -6.10 6.98 -4.26
CA ALA A 274 -6.45 6.45 -5.58
C ALA A 274 -6.21 7.44 -6.74
N ARG A 275 -6.36 8.75 -6.53
CA ARG A 275 -6.18 9.78 -7.58
C ARG A 275 -5.07 10.78 -7.33
N GLY A 276 -4.76 11.07 -6.08
CA GLY A 276 -3.77 12.09 -5.68
C GLY A 276 -2.49 11.50 -5.12
N ARG A 277 -2.44 10.18 -4.87
CA ARG A 277 -1.33 9.46 -4.19
C ARG A 277 -0.89 10.11 -2.90
N THR A 278 -1.81 10.84 -2.28
CA THR A 278 -1.58 11.54 -1.03
C THR A 278 -1.51 10.50 0.08
N THR A 279 -0.31 10.12 0.48
CA THR A 279 -0.10 9.29 1.68
C THR A 279 -0.23 10.17 2.91
N LEU A 280 -1.22 9.92 3.76
CA LEU A 280 -1.22 10.47 5.11
C LEU A 280 -0.04 9.88 5.88
N SER A 281 0.78 10.73 6.49
CA SER A 281 1.97 10.28 7.19
C SER A 281 1.61 9.48 8.45
N LEU A 282 2.23 8.31 8.63
CA LEU A 282 2.16 7.54 9.87
C LEU A 282 2.61 8.37 11.08
N GLU A 283 3.58 9.25 10.90
CA GLU A 283 4.09 10.17 11.94
C GLU A 283 3.04 11.20 12.34
N ALA A 284 2.31 11.74 11.37
CA ALA A 284 1.27 12.74 11.62
C ALA A 284 0.03 12.16 12.31
N TRP A 285 -0.15 10.84 12.25
CA TRP A 285 -1.25 10.18 12.93
C TRP A 285 -1.04 10.21 14.47
N PRO A 286 -1.93 10.80 15.27
CA PRO A 286 -1.65 11.12 16.67
C PRO A 286 -1.73 9.93 17.64
N ARG A 287 -2.24 8.78 17.19
CA ARG A 287 -2.53 7.61 18.03
C ARG A 287 -1.79 6.36 17.54
N PRO A 288 -1.77 5.26 18.31
CA PRO A 288 -1.34 3.99 17.76
C PRO A 288 -2.19 3.61 16.55
N LEU A 289 -1.53 3.21 15.46
CA LEU A 289 -2.13 2.85 14.19
C LEU A 289 -1.42 1.64 13.61
N MET A 290 -2.16 0.56 13.41
CA MET A 290 -1.67 -0.65 12.77
C MET A 290 -2.22 -0.73 11.35
N HIS A 291 -1.37 -1.05 10.37
CA HIS A 291 -1.78 -1.50 9.05
C HIS A 291 -1.56 -3.00 8.92
N VAL A 292 -2.58 -3.72 8.45
CA VAL A 292 -2.52 -5.15 8.17
C VAL A 292 -3.02 -5.37 6.76
N VAL A 293 -2.20 -5.96 5.90
CA VAL A 293 -2.57 -6.29 4.52
C VAL A 293 -2.27 -7.74 4.23
N GLY A 294 -3.12 -8.39 3.44
CA GLY A 294 -2.85 -9.71 2.92
C GLY A 294 -1.90 -9.64 1.74
N GLU A 295 -0.91 -10.52 1.68
CA GLU A 295 0.02 -10.62 0.56
C GLU A 295 -0.71 -10.82 -0.78
N LEU A 296 -1.73 -11.67 -0.80
CA LEU A 296 -2.49 -12.00 -2.00
C LEU A 296 -3.79 -11.20 -2.09
N ASP A 297 -3.84 -10.05 -1.42
CA ASP A 297 -4.95 -9.11 -1.53
C ASP A 297 -4.97 -8.52 -2.95
N GLY A 298 -5.78 -9.09 -3.84
CA GLY A 298 -5.88 -8.59 -5.20
C GLY A 298 -6.76 -7.34 -5.37
N GLN A 299 -7.54 -6.93 -4.35
CA GLN A 299 -8.43 -5.76 -4.42
C GLN A 299 -7.74 -4.47 -3.98
N MET A 300 -7.11 -4.48 -2.81
CA MET A 300 -6.41 -3.33 -2.24
C MET A 300 -4.91 -3.42 -2.44
N ARG A 301 -4.35 -4.62 -2.70
CA ARG A 301 -2.94 -4.88 -3.06
C ARG A 301 -1.97 -4.39 -2.00
N TRP A 302 -1.24 -5.32 -1.35
CA TRP A 302 -0.28 -4.95 -0.31
C TRP A 302 0.77 -3.93 -0.77
N PHE A 303 1.06 -3.87 -2.08
CA PHE A 303 1.93 -2.87 -2.69
C PHE A 303 1.55 -1.42 -2.37
N TRP A 304 0.27 -1.15 -2.09
CA TRP A 304 -0.20 0.16 -1.62
C TRP A 304 0.29 0.50 -0.21
N ALA A 305 0.71 -0.51 0.56
CA ALA A 305 1.32 -0.34 1.87
C ALA A 305 2.84 -0.11 1.82
N ALA A 306 3.49 -0.22 0.65
CA ALA A 306 4.93 -0.03 0.52
C ALA A 306 5.45 1.36 0.97
N PRO A 307 4.76 2.48 0.69
CA PRO A 307 5.13 3.77 1.25
C PRO A 307 5.05 3.80 2.79
N TYR A 308 4.06 3.13 3.38
CA TYR A 308 3.93 3.04 4.84
C TYR A 308 5.01 2.15 5.46
N LEU A 309 5.43 1.06 4.79
CA LEU A 309 6.58 0.25 5.21
C LEU A 309 7.88 1.08 5.22
N ALA A 310 8.10 1.88 4.18
CA ALA A 310 9.25 2.78 4.09
C ALA A 310 9.21 3.85 5.19
N GLU A 311 8.05 4.46 5.43
CA GLU A 311 7.87 5.44 6.50
C GLU A 311 8.06 4.80 7.88
N ALA A 312 7.54 3.60 8.12
CA ALA A 312 7.77 2.86 9.35
C ALA A 312 9.27 2.57 9.57
N ALA A 313 10.02 2.17 8.53
CA ALA A 313 11.46 1.94 8.63
C ALA A 313 12.24 3.24 8.97
N ALA A 314 11.86 4.37 8.37
CA ALA A 314 12.44 5.67 8.70
C ALA A 314 12.11 6.09 10.15
N LEU A 315 10.86 5.92 10.58
CA LEU A 315 10.45 6.15 11.95
C LEU A 315 11.19 5.23 12.92
N ALA A 316 11.48 3.98 12.54
CA ALA A 316 12.20 3.03 13.38
C ALA A 316 13.65 3.47 13.58
N THR A 317 14.26 4.06 12.56
CA THR A 317 15.59 4.69 12.67
C THR A 317 15.55 5.92 13.60
N LYS A 318 14.46 6.70 13.57
CA LYS A 318 14.30 7.93 14.36
C LYS A 318 13.93 7.69 15.83
N PHE A 319 12.96 6.82 16.08
CA PHE A 319 12.31 6.61 17.37
C PHE A 319 12.61 5.24 18.00
N GLY A 320 13.30 4.36 17.26
CA GLY A 320 13.56 2.98 17.66
C GLY A 320 12.53 2.00 17.10
N ALA A 321 13.01 0.85 16.62
CA ALA A 321 12.19 -0.17 15.97
C ALA A 321 11.07 -0.71 16.88
N ARG A 322 11.32 -0.90 18.17
CA ARG A 322 10.30 -1.37 19.13
C ARG A 322 9.17 -0.35 19.30
N HIS A 323 9.50 0.94 19.36
CA HIS A 323 8.48 2.00 19.43
C HIS A 323 7.59 2.00 18.19
N VAL A 324 8.19 1.86 17.00
CA VAL A 324 7.42 1.80 15.75
C VAL A 324 6.61 0.51 15.62
N ALA A 325 7.17 -0.65 15.96
CA ALA A 325 6.45 -1.91 15.92
C ALA A 325 5.22 -1.92 16.85
N THR A 326 5.26 -1.15 17.94
CA THR A 326 4.15 -1.03 18.89
C THR A 326 3.14 0.04 18.48
N HIS A 327 3.58 1.17 17.92
CA HIS A 327 2.71 2.32 17.68
C HIS A 327 2.30 2.51 16.22
N LYS A 328 3.15 2.11 15.27
CA LYS A 328 2.96 2.26 13.82
C LYS A 328 3.26 0.96 13.05
N PRO A 329 2.86 -0.24 13.52
CA PRO A 329 3.16 -1.47 12.80
C PRO A 329 2.52 -1.48 11.42
N VAL A 330 3.28 -1.92 10.42
CA VAL A 330 2.80 -2.25 9.09
C VAL A 330 3.11 -3.72 8.86
N VAL A 331 2.07 -4.53 8.71
CA VAL A 331 2.15 -5.99 8.67
C VAL A 331 1.64 -6.49 7.32
N VAL A 332 2.45 -7.33 6.67
CA VAL A 332 2.06 -8.06 5.45
C VAL A 332 1.93 -9.53 5.84
N VAL A 333 0.73 -10.09 5.68
CA VAL A 333 0.44 -11.48 6.07
C VAL A 333 0.51 -12.37 4.82
N PRO A 334 1.46 -13.31 4.75
CA PRO A 334 1.63 -14.21 3.60
C PRO A 334 0.37 -15.01 3.30
N GLU A 335 0.14 -15.30 2.01
CA GLU A 335 -0.90 -16.18 1.49
C GLU A 335 -2.35 -15.78 1.80
N VAL A 336 -2.55 -14.63 2.44
CA VAL A 336 -3.87 -14.07 2.75
C VAL A 336 -4.37 -13.22 1.59
N ASN A 337 -5.54 -13.57 1.06
CA ASN A 337 -6.25 -12.75 0.07
C ASN A 337 -7.22 -11.75 0.72
N HIS A 338 -7.86 -10.90 -0.09
CA HIS A 338 -8.80 -9.90 0.43
C HIS A 338 -10.02 -10.56 1.10
N ALA A 339 -10.57 -11.62 0.52
CA ALA A 339 -11.73 -12.33 1.03
C ALA A 339 -11.50 -12.89 2.45
N ALA A 340 -10.29 -13.40 2.73
CA ALA A 340 -9.91 -13.95 4.03
C ALA A 340 -9.86 -12.91 5.16
N THR A 341 -9.88 -11.61 4.83
CA THR A 341 -10.01 -10.53 5.83
C THR A 341 -11.45 -10.34 6.33
N SER A 342 -12.40 -11.09 5.77
CA SER A 342 -13.82 -11.10 6.15
C SER A 342 -14.40 -12.51 6.04
N SER A 343 -15.26 -12.80 5.06
CA SER A 343 -16.06 -14.03 4.95
C SER A 343 -15.32 -15.27 4.42
N GLY A 344 -14.13 -15.10 3.83
CA GLY A 344 -13.43 -16.17 3.10
C GLY A 344 -14.03 -16.49 1.72
N VAL A 345 -15.12 -15.83 1.33
CA VAL A 345 -15.75 -16.03 0.02
C VAL A 345 -14.99 -15.25 -1.05
N VAL A 346 -14.21 -15.98 -1.85
CA VAL A 346 -13.43 -15.44 -2.98
C VAL A 346 -14.36 -14.90 -4.07
N ARG A 347 -14.16 -13.65 -4.46
CA ARG A 347 -14.84 -12.94 -5.55
C ARG A 347 -13.85 -12.53 -6.63
N ALA A 348 -13.52 -13.46 -7.53
CA ALA A 348 -12.54 -13.26 -8.59
C ALA A 348 -12.89 -12.05 -9.49
N GLU A 349 -14.18 -11.77 -9.70
CA GLU A 349 -14.68 -10.62 -10.48
C GLU A 349 -14.36 -9.27 -9.83
N ARG A 350 -14.05 -9.26 -8.54
CA ARG A 350 -13.60 -8.08 -7.79
C ARG A 350 -12.08 -8.00 -7.68
N GLY A 351 -11.37 -8.99 -8.21
CA GLY A 351 -9.91 -9.08 -8.16
C GLY A 351 -9.38 -10.00 -7.06
N ASP A 352 -10.22 -10.74 -6.34
CA ASP A 352 -9.72 -11.70 -5.34
C ASP A 352 -8.88 -12.78 -6.02
N ILE A 353 -7.73 -13.09 -5.40
CA ILE A 353 -6.92 -14.24 -5.75
C ILE A 353 -7.40 -15.41 -4.90
N GLY A 354 -7.62 -16.56 -5.51
CA GLY A 354 -7.97 -17.80 -4.81
C GLY A 354 -7.25 -18.99 -5.42
N GLY A 355 -7.49 -20.18 -4.86
CA GLY A 355 -6.88 -21.43 -5.32
C GLY A 355 -5.69 -21.87 -4.45
N PRO A 356 -4.78 -22.71 -4.98
CA PRO A 356 -3.72 -23.34 -4.18
C PRO A 356 -2.69 -22.35 -3.63
N ALA A 357 -2.60 -21.15 -4.22
CA ALA A 357 -1.70 -20.10 -3.77
C ALA A 357 -2.13 -19.42 -2.45
N THR A 358 -3.39 -19.57 -2.04
CA THR A 358 -3.95 -18.92 -0.85
C THR A 358 -4.10 -19.91 0.30
N ALA A 359 -3.76 -19.46 1.51
CA ALA A 359 -3.95 -20.26 2.71
C ALA A 359 -5.44 -20.59 2.93
N PRO A 360 -5.76 -21.76 3.53
CA PRO A 360 -7.11 -22.05 3.98
C PRO A 360 -7.66 -20.93 4.86
N TYR A 361 -8.95 -20.63 4.73
CA TYR A 361 -9.57 -19.47 5.39
C TYR A 361 -9.35 -19.44 6.92
N GLU A 362 -9.43 -20.58 7.61
CA GLU A 362 -9.20 -20.65 9.06
C GLU A 362 -7.74 -20.34 9.44
N GLU A 363 -6.78 -20.75 8.62
CA GLU A 363 -5.36 -20.45 8.80
C GLU A 363 -5.08 -18.98 8.55
N ALA A 364 -5.58 -18.43 7.43
CA ALA A 364 -5.51 -17.01 7.12
C ALA A 364 -6.12 -16.14 8.24
N THR A 365 -7.26 -16.57 8.79
CA THR A 365 -7.93 -15.89 9.90
C THR A 365 -7.07 -15.88 11.17
N ARG A 366 -6.43 -16.99 11.52
CA ARG A 366 -5.50 -17.06 12.66
C ARG A 366 -4.26 -16.19 12.44
N ALA A 367 -3.70 -16.22 11.22
CA ALA A 367 -2.55 -15.41 10.84
C ALA A 367 -2.83 -13.91 10.92
N LEU A 368 -4.03 -13.47 10.52
CA LEU A 368 -4.50 -12.09 10.70
C LEU A 368 -4.76 -11.73 12.16
N ALA A 369 -5.37 -12.64 12.92
CA ALA A 369 -5.78 -12.40 14.29
C ALA A 369 -4.59 -12.20 15.24
N ALA A 370 -3.52 -12.98 15.07
CA ALA A 370 -2.36 -12.95 15.96
C ALA A 370 -1.72 -11.55 16.14
N PRO A 371 -1.34 -10.82 15.08
CA PRO A 371 -0.74 -9.50 15.24
C PRO A 371 -1.76 -8.44 15.70
N ILE A 372 -3.04 -8.58 15.35
CA ILE A 372 -4.10 -7.69 15.85
C ILE A 372 -4.28 -7.88 17.37
N ALA A 373 -4.33 -9.12 17.85
CA ALA A 373 -4.43 -9.44 19.26
C ALA A 373 -3.22 -8.97 20.06
N ALA A 374 -2.01 -9.10 19.51
CA ALA A 374 -0.80 -8.54 20.10
C ALA A 374 -0.89 -7.00 20.18
N PHE A 375 -1.36 -6.33 19.13
CA PHE A 375 -1.59 -4.88 19.14
C PHE A 375 -2.60 -4.45 20.21
N LEU A 376 -3.72 -5.15 20.34
CA LEU A 376 -4.70 -4.91 21.41
C LEU A 376 -4.09 -5.11 22.79
N THR A 377 -3.37 -6.22 23.00
CA THR A 377 -2.76 -6.56 24.28
C THR A 377 -1.70 -5.53 24.70
N CYS A 378 -0.86 -5.11 23.76
CA CYS A 378 0.18 -4.09 23.95
C CYS A 378 -0.41 -2.78 24.50
N HIS A 379 -1.54 -2.33 23.96
CA HIS A 379 -2.12 -1.01 24.29
C HIS A 379 -3.15 -1.04 25.41
N LEU A 380 -3.84 -2.17 25.63
CA LEU A 380 -5.01 -2.23 26.51
C LEU A 380 -4.78 -3.07 27.77
N SER A 381 -3.78 -3.94 27.81
CA SER A 381 -3.53 -4.78 28.99
C SER A 381 -2.80 -3.99 30.09
N HIS A 382 -3.19 -4.18 31.35
CA HIS A 382 -2.40 -3.67 32.49
C HIS A 382 -1.31 -4.64 32.94
N ASN A 383 -1.38 -5.89 32.51
CA ASN A 383 -0.37 -6.88 32.83
C ASN A 383 0.91 -6.54 32.05
N ALA A 384 1.95 -6.11 32.78
CA ALA A 384 3.22 -5.69 32.18
C ALA A 384 3.92 -6.82 31.41
N GLU A 385 3.82 -8.06 31.89
CA GLU A 385 4.40 -9.23 31.22
C GLU A 385 3.66 -9.53 29.91
N ALA A 386 2.33 -9.52 29.93
CA ALA A 386 1.51 -9.72 28.74
C ALA A 386 1.77 -8.64 27.68
N ARG A 387 1.88 -7.37 28.12
CA ARG A 387 2.29 -6.27 27.23
C ARG A 387 3.67 -6.51 26.63
N SER A 388 4.69 -6.79 27.44
CA SER A 388 6.05 -7.01 26.94
C SER A 388 6.10 -8.15 25.91
N LYS A 389 5.41 -9.25 26.16
CA LYS A 389 5.29 -10.38 25.20
C LYS A 389 4.63 -9.95 23.90
N ALA A 390 3.58 -9.13 23.99
CA ALA A 390 2.90 -8.61 22.82
C ALA A 390 3.77 -7.61 22.03
N GLU A 391 4.56 -6.77 22.69
CA GLU A 391 5.54 -5.88 22.05
C GLU A 391 6.59 -6.68 21.28
N ASP A 392 7.10 -7.78 21.85
CA ASP A 392 8.05 -8.67 21.19
C ASP A 392 7.46 -9.39 19.99
N ALA A 393 6.22 -9.88 20.12
CA ALA A 393 5.49 -10.49 19.02
C ALA A 393 5.26 -9.50 17.86
N LEU A 394 4.91 -8.24 18.16
CA LEU A 394 4.77 -7.19 17.15
C LEU A 394 6.11 -6.84 16.49
N LEU A 395 7.19 -6.69 17.26
CA LEU A 395 8.51 -6.42 16.71
C LEU A 395 8.96 -7.53 15.77
N SER A 396 8.77 -8.79 16.16
CA SER A 396 9.07 -9.95 15.34
C SER A 396 8.23 -9.96 14.05
N THR A 397 6.92 -9.71 14.17
CA THR A 397 6.01 -9.70 13.01
C THR A 397 6.34 -8.58 12.02
N VAL A 398 6.62 -7.36 12.53
CA VAL A 398 7.00 -6.21 11.69
C VAL A 398 8.35 -6.45 11.03
N ALA A 399 9.32 -7.03 11.75
CA ALA A 399 10.61 -7.40 11.17
C ALA A 399 10.46 -8.41 10.02
N ALA A 400 9.63 -9.45 10.21
CA ALA A 400 9.33 -10.42 9.17
C ALA A 400 8.63 -9.78 7.96
N SER A 401 7.62 -8.93 8.19
CA SER A 401 6.91 -8.20 7.14
C SER A 401 7.84 -7.27 6.34
N ALA A 402 8.72 -6.55 7.04
CA ALA A 402 9.66 -5.62 6.42
C ALA A 402 10.74 -6.34 5.62
N ALA A 403 11.23 -7.50 6.10
CA ALA A 403 12.14 -8.39 5.38
C ALA A 403 11.50 -8.98 4.13
N PHE A 404 10.27 -9.46 4.26
CA PHE A 404 9.50 -10.02 3.15
C PHE A 404 9.26 -8.98 2.05
N ALA A 405 8.93 -7.74 2.42
CA ALA A 405 8.70 -6.65 1.46
C ALA A 405 9.99 -5.97 0.93
N ALA A 406 11.14 -6.18 1.56
CA ALA A 406 12.39 -5.48 1.27
C ALA A 406 12.85 -5.57 -0.20
N PRO A 407 12.73 -6.71 -0.91
CA PRO A 407 13.10 -6.77 -2.31
C PRO A 407 12.29 -5.82 -3.19
N TYR A 408 10.97 -5.78 -2.97
CA TYR A 408 10.08 -4.88 -3.72
C TYR A 408 10.35 -3.41 -3.39
N THR A 409 10.44 -3.06 -2.11
CA THR A 409 10.72 -1.67 -1.69
C THR A 409 12.08 -1.19 -2.18
N SER A 410 13.08 -2.06 -2.22
CA SER A 410 14.41 -1.75 -2.77
C SER A 410 14.37 -1.50 -4.29
N LEU A 411 13.68 -2.36 -5.06
CA LEU A 411 13.52 -2.17 -6.50
C LEU A 411 12.75 -0.88 -6.84
N LEU A 412 11.72 -0.55 -6.07
CA LEU A 412 11.02 0.72 -6.20
C LEU A 412 11.87 1.94 -5.84
N GLY A 413 13.00 1.76 -5.14
CA GLY A 413 13.81 2.87 -4.64
C GLY A 413 13.32 3.44 -3.30
N LEU A 414 12.48 2.72 -2.55
CA LEU A 414 12.08 3.10 -1.19
C LEU A 414 13.12 2.71 -0.13
N GLY A 415 14.15 1.95 -0.53
CA GLY A 415 15.25 1.50 0.32
C GLY A 415 14.96 0.18 1.04
N ASP A 416 15.98 -0.33 1.74
CA ASP A 416 15.85 -1.54 2.56
C ASP A 416 15.03 -1.26 3.82
N THR A 417 13.76 -1.63 3.76
CA THR A 417 12.80 -1.47 4.87
C THR A 417 13.06 -2.40 6.05
N ALA A 418 13.83 -3.48 5.86
CA ALA A 418 14.08 -4.50 6.87
C ALA A 418 15.23 -4.15 7.82
N ALA A 419 16.21 -3.37 7.35
CA ALA A 419 17.41 -3.04 8.09
C ALA A 419 17.18 -2.58 9.55
N PRO A 420 16.32 -1.59 9.85
CA PRO A 420 16.14 -1.11 11.23
C PRO A 420 15.47 -2.13 12.15
N PHE A 421 14.59 -2.98 11.61
CA PHE A 421 13.86 -3.97 12.41
C PHE A 421 14.67 -5.24 12.64
N THR A 422 15.46 -5.68 11.65
CA THR A 422 16.30 -6.89 11.75
C THR A 422 17.38 -6.71 12.82
N GLN A 423 18.02 -5.54 12.87
CA GLN A 423 19.01 -5.21 13.89
C GLN A 423 18.39 -5.22 15.30
N ALA A 424 17.18 -4.66 15.44
CA ALA A 424 16.47 -4.63 16.71
C ALA A 424 15.98 -6.02 17.16
N ALA A 425 15.46 -6.82 16.24
CA ALA A 425 15.03 -8.19 16.53
C ALA A 425 16.22 -9.07 16.95
N ALA A 426 17.36 -8.94 16.25
CA ALA A 426 18.59 -9.63 16.63
C ALA A 426 19.10 -9.20 18.02
N ALA A 427 19.04 -7.91 18.33
CA ALA A 427 19.40 -7.39 19.65
C ALA A 427 18.47 -7.91 20.76
N ALA A 428 17.15 -7.98 20.50
CA ALA A 428 16.17 -8.53 21.44
C ALA A 428 16.38 -10.02 21.69
N ALA A 429 16.61 -10.81 20.62
CA ALA A 429 16.93 -12.24 20.74
C ALA A 429 18.23 -12.47 21.52
N ALA A 430 19.26 -11.66 21.27
CA ALA A 430 20.52 -11.73 22.00
C ALA A 430 20.35 -11.36 23.49
N ALA A 431 19.49 -10.39 23.82
CA ALA A 431 19.18 -10.01 25.20
C ALA A 431 18.44 -11.13 25.95
N ALA A 432 17.45 -11.77 25.31
CA ALA A 432 16.75 -12.93 25.87
C ALA A 432 17.72 -14.10 26.10
N GLY A 433 18.61 -14.36 25.15
CA GLY A 433 19.68 -15.35 25.28
C GLY A 433 20.66 -15.02 26.41
N LYS A 434 21.05 -13.76 26.58
CA LYS A 434 21.90 -13.31 27.70
C LYS A 434 21.23 -13.47 29.05
N GLN A 435 19.91 -13.33 29.16
CA GLN A 435 19.21 -13.56 30.42
C GLN A 435 19.19 -15.06 30.81
N ALA A 436 19.08 -15.94 29.81
CA ALA A 436 19.25 -17.39 29.97
C ALA A 436 20.72 -17.81 30.18
N ALA A 437 21.68 -17.07 29.63
CA ALA A 437 23.11 -17.34 29.77
C ALA A 437 23.72 -16.72 31.04
N ALA A 438 23.18 -15.63 31.57
CA ALA A 438 23.55 -15.05 32.86
C ALA A 438 23.14 -15.96 34.02
N THR A 439 22.05 -16.72 33.85
CA THR A 439 21.72 -17.86 34.72
C THR A 439 22.70 -19.04 34.55
N ALA A 440 23.49 -19.07 33.47
CA ALA A 440 24.48 -20.10 33.17
C ALA A 440 25.96 -19.64 33.28
N GLY A 441 26.24 -18.39 33.64
CA GLY A 441 27.60 -17.88 33.89
C GLY A 441 28.49 -17.57 32.68
N LEU A 442 27.95 -17.32 31.47
CA LEU A 442 28.76 -17.04 30.26
C LEU A 442 28.97 -15.53 29.99
N PRO A 443 30.15 -15.11 29.48
CA PRO A 443 30.45 -13.71 29.18
C PRO A 443 29.78 -13.19 27.87
N PRO A 444 29.47 -11.88 27.77
CA PRO A 444 28.74 -11.31 26.64
C PRO A 444 29.60 -11.04 25.39
N ALA A 445 29.07 -11.36 24.20
CA ALA A 445 29.67 -11.02 22.90
C ALA A 445 29.38 -9.56 22.48
N THR A 446 30.34 -8.96 21.76
CA THR A 446 30.29 -7.60 21.20
C THR A 446 29.45 -7.56 19.90
N PRO A 447 28.50 -6.62 19.74
CA PRO A 447 27.70 -6.53 18.53
C PRO A 447 28.48 -5.92 17.34
N PRO A 448 28.27 -6.41 16.10
CA PRO A 448 28.88 -5.82 14.90
C PRO A 448 28.23 -4.47 14.55
N GLN A 449 29.05 -3.48 14.20
CA GLN A 449 28.59 -2.21 13.64
C GLN A 449 28.24 -2.40 12.15
N SER A 450 26.99 -2.13 11.75
CA SER A 450 26.56 -2.21 10.33
C SER A 450 26.37 -0.81 9.71
N ALA A 451 26.71 -0.69 8.44
CA ALA A 451 26.94 0.57 7.72
C ALA A 451 25.80 1.03 6.79
N CYS A 452 24.64 0.36 6.75
CA CYS A 452 23.53 0.76 5.89
C CYS A 452 22.35 1.29 6.71
N ARG A 453 22.17 2.61 6.70
CA ARG A 453 20.95 3.27 7.18
C ARG A 453 19.95 3.33 6.03
N ALA A 454 18.69 2.99 6.31
CA ALA A 454 17.59 3.19 5.36
C ALA A 454 17.64 4.64 4.85
N GLY A 455 17.61 4.79 3.51
CA GLY A 455 17.72 6.08 2.84
C GLY A 455 16.73 7.06 3.45
N GLY A 456 17.25 8.19 3.93
CA GLY A 456 16.45 9.20 4.61
C GLY A 456 15.28 9.63 3.74
N LEU A 457 14.08 9.16 4.09
CA LEU A 457 12.86 9.85 3.70
C LEU A 457 13.04 11.29 4.15
N VAL A 458 13.00 12.22 3.19
CA VAL A 458 13.08 13.66 3.45
C VAL A 458 12.11 13.97 4.58
N ALA A 459 12.63 14.55 5.67
CA ALA A 459 11.84 14.90 6.85
C ALA A 459 10.54 15.61 6.41
N GLY A 460 9.42 15.29 7.06
CA GLY A 460 8.06 15.64 6.65
C GLY A 460 7.76 17.11 6.34
N GLY A 461 8.70 18.03 6.57
CA GLY A 461 8.57 19.46 6.27
C GLY A 461 8.61 19.85 4.79
N CYS A 462 9.03 18.97 3.87
CA CYS A 462 8.98 19.26 2.42
C CYS A 462 7.70 18.76 1.72
N ARG A 463 6.72 18.23 2.46
CA ARG A 463 5.45 17.74 1.87
C ARG A 463 4.42 18.85 1.56
N THR A 464 4.82 20.13 1.66
CA THR A 464 4.00 21.26 1.21
C THR A 464 4.83 22.29 0.44
N ALA A 465 4.80 22.17 -0.89
CA ALA A 465 4.91 23.29 -1.82
C ALA A 465 4.26 22.88 -3.16
N GLY A 466 3.01 23.32 -3.37
CA GLY A 466 2.33 23.44 -4.67
C GLY A 466 2.29 22.21 -5.59
N GLN A 467 1.18 21.48 -5.61
CA GLN A 467 0.78 20.55 -6.69
C GLN A 467 1.82 19.48 -7.13
N ALA A 468 1.99 18.40 -6.35
CA ALA A 468 2.31 17.03 -6.82
C ALA A 468 2.58 16.09 -5.64
N SER A 469 1.53 15.70 -4.92
CA SER A 469 1.59 14.72 -3.81
C SER A 469 1.70 13.26 -4.31
N SER A 470 2.58 12.99 -5.28
CA SER A 470 2.72 11.65 -5.86
C SER A 470 3.93 10.91 -5.29
N ASN A 471 3.76 9.64 -4.89
CA ASN A 471 4.87 8.71 -4.60
C ASN A 471 5.93 8.68 -5.73
N ALA A 472 5.55 9.10 -6.95
CA ALA A 472 6.44 9.29 -8.09
C ALA A 472 7.59 10.28 -7.86
N MET A 473 7.49 11.13 -6.83
CA MET A 473 8.47 12.18 -6.52
C MET A 473 9.35 11.86 -5.32
N LEU A 474 9.25 10.66 -4.74
CA LEU A 474 10.16 10.27 -3.66
C LEU A 474 11.59 10.19 -4.23
N PRO A 475 12.59 10.86 -3.62
CA PRO A 475 13.95 10.93 -4.19
C PRO A 475 14.55 9.56 -4.51
N GLY A 476 14.27 8.54 -3.70
CA GLY A 476 14.75 7.19 -3.95
C GLY A 476 14.06 6.52 -5.15
N VAL A 477 12.77 6.79 -5.41
CA VAL A 477 12.05 6.30 -6.61
C VAL A 477 12.63 6.93 -7.88
N VAL A 478 12.93 8.23 -7.82
CA VAL A 478 13.63 8.96 -8.90
C VAL A 478 14.99 8.32 -9.15
N ALA A 479 15.82 8.15 -8.11
CA ALA A 479 17.14 7.55 -8.23
C ALA A 479 17.11 6.10 -8.76
N ALA A 480 16.11 5.30 -8.36
CA ALA A 480 15.91 3.96 -8.89
C ALA A 480 15.60 4.00 -10.38
N ALA A 481 14.68 4.87 -10.83
CA ALA A 481 14.37 5.03 -12.24
C ALA A 481 15.61 5.48 -13.05
N GLU A 482 16.45 6.37 -12.52
CA GLU A 482 17.70 6.79 -13.18
C GLU A 482 18.68 5.64 -13.35
N ARG A 483 18.96 4.92 -12.26
CA ARG A 483 19.86 3.77 -12.23
C ARG A 483 19.39 2.69 -13.19
N ASP A 484 18.11 2.35 -13.15
CA ASP A 484 17.55 1.27 -13.96
C ASP A 484 17.50 1.66 -15.44
N ALA A 485 17.16 2.91 -15.77
CA ALA A 485 17.24 3.41 -17.14
C ALA A 485 18.68 3.41 -17.68
N ALA A 486 19.66 3.81 -16.86
CA ALA A 486 21.07 3.75 -17.24
C ALA A 486 21.54 2.30 -17.47
N ALA A 487 21.14 1.36 -16.62
CA ALA A 487 21.43 -0.06 -16.79
C ALA A 487 20.81 -0.63 -18.08
N LEU A 488 19.56 -0.25 -18.40
CA LEU A 488 18.89 -0.64 -19.64
C LEU A 488 19.60 -0.06 -20.89
N GLN A 489 20.05 1.19 -20.85
CA GLN A 489 20.86 1.75 -21.94
C GLN A 489 22.21 1.03 -22.08
N LEU A 490 22.86 0.62 -20.97
CA LEU A 490 24.06 -0.22 -21.05
C LEU A 490 23.76 -1.59 -21.67
N ALA A 491 22.60 -2.18 -21.37
CA ALA A 491 22.12 -3.41 -22.01
C ALA A 491 21.92 -3.22 -23.52
N VAL A 492 21.35 -2.08 -23.95
CA VAL A 492 21.22 -1.70 -25.36
C VAL A 492 22.58 -1.64 -26.07
N LEU A 493 23.64 -1.27 -25.36
CA LEU A 493 24.99 -1.10 -25.92
C LEU A 493 25.85 -2.36 -25.83
N THR A 494 25.33 -3.49 -25.33
CA THR A 494 26.11 -4.73 -25.12
C THR A 494 26.76 -5.29 -26.38
N ALA A 495 26.20 -5.02 -27.56
CA ALA A 495 26.79 -5.42 -28.83
C ALA A 495 28.10 -4.66 -29.17
N LEU A 496 28.34 -3.50 -28.56
CA LEU A 496 29.57 -2.73 -28.76
C LEU A 496 30.78 -3.41 -28.10
N PRO A 497 32.00 -3.26 -28.67
CA PRO A 497 33.23 -3.71 -28.03
C PRO A 497 33.37 -3.15 -26.61
N GLU A 498 33.96 -3.93 -25.70
CA GLU A 498 34.09 -3.52 -24.30
C GLU A 498 34.90 -2.23 -24.16
N GLU A 499 35.93 -2.05 -24.97
CA GLU A 499 36.77 -0.85 -25.02
C GLU A 499 35.92 0.38 -25.35
N ALA A 500 35.00 0.28 -26.32
CA ALA A 500 34.10 1.37 -26.69
C ALA A 500 33.10 1.67 -25.57
N ARG A 501 32.56 0.65 -24.90
CA ARG A 501 31.65 0.83 -23.76
C ARG A 501 32.32 1.53 -22.58
N ARG A 502 33.60 1.23 -22.30
CA ARG A 502 34.37 1.88 -21.23
C ARG A 502 34.61 3.38 -21.47
N LEU A 503 34.49 3.85 -22.71
CA LEU A 503 34.54 5.27 -23.04
C LEU A 503 33.23 6.01 -22.71
N LEU A 504 32.14 5.30 -22.40
CA LEU A 504 30.82 5.89 -22.15
C LEU A 504 30.52 5.95 -20.65
N CYS A 505 30.13 7.13 -20.19
CA CYS A 505 29.46 7.35 -18.92
C CYS A 505 27.97 7.56 -19.21
N VAL A 506 27.12 6.61 -18.81
CA VAL A 506 25.68 6.70 -19.03
C VAL A 506 25.02 7.32 -17.81
N VAL A 507 24.23 8.38 -18.01
CA VAL A 507 23.40 9.01 -16.99
C VAL A 507 21.97 9.13 -17.50
N ALA A 508 21.01 9.14 -16.60
CA ALA A 508 19.60 9.30 -16.92
C ALA A 508 19.02 10.53 -16.23
N SER A 509 18.16 11.25 -16.95
CA SER A 509 17.35 12.34 -16.42
C SER A 509 15.91 11.87 -16.25
N VAL A 510 15.36 11.97 -15.04
CA VAL A 510 13.95 11.64 -14.77
C VAL A 510 13.05 12.81 -15.11
N HIS A 511 11.92 12.49 -15.71
CA HIS A 511 10.84 13.42 -16.00
C HIS A 511 9.60 13.07 -15.20
N THR A 512 8.80 14.07 -14.88
CA THR A 512 7.58 13.93 -14.08
C THR A 512 6.34 14.40 -14.85
N SER A 513 6.58 15.02 -16.00
CA SER A 513 5.59 15.47 -16.96
C SER A 513 5.85 14.82 -18.32
N VAL A 514 4.79 14.29 -18.93
CA VAL A 514 4.83 13.78 -20.31
C VAL A 514 5.29 14.87 -21.28
N GLU A 515 4.92 16.13 -21.05
CA GLU A 515 5.26 17.24 -21.94
C GLU A 515 6.76 17.54 -21.94
N THR A 516 7.38 17.71 -20.77
CA THR A 516 8.83 17.90 -20.66
C THR A 516 9.57 16.71 -21.25
N PHE A 517 9.13 15.49 -20.92
CA PHE A 517 9.70 14.28 -21.48
C PHE A 517 9.63 14.27 -23.00
N LEU A 518 8.51 14.62 -23.62
CA LEU A 518 8.32 14.65 -25.08
C LEU A 518 9.30 15.57 -25.81
N TYR A 519 9.61 16.74 -25.25
CA TYR A 519 10.50 17.72 -25.88
C TYR A 519 11.98 17.55 -25.54
N THR A 520 12.35 16.57 -24.71
CA THR A 520 13.76 16.22 -24.48
C THR A 520 14.32 15.24 -25.51
N GLN A 521 15.65 15.22 -25.65
CA GLN A 521 16.36 14.31 -26.55
C GLN A 521 17.58 13.73 -25.85
N PRO A 522 17.92 12.45 -26.06
CA PRO A 522 19.17 11.89 -25.57
C PRO A 522 20.38 12.55 -26.22
N LEU A 523 21.42 12.87 -25.45
CA LEU A 523 22.58 13.63 -25.90
C LEU A 523 23.89 12.91 -25.55
N ILE A 524 24.92 13.10 -26.38
CA ILE A 524 26.29 12.64 -26.10
C ILE A 524 27.20 13.86 -26.03
N HIS A 525 27.95 13.99 -24.93
CA HIS A 525 28.87 15.10 -24.66
C HIS A 525 30.28 14.59 -24.36
N ALA A 526 31.32 15.28 -24.83
CA ALA A 526 32.69 14.98 -24.45
C ALA A 526 32.96 15.39 -22.99
N LEU A 527 33.63 14.54 -22.22
CA LEU A 527 34.06 14.83 -20.84
C LEU A 527 35.47 15.44 -20.74
N GLY A 528 36.19 15.52 -21.86
CA GLY A 528 37.54 16.12 -21.94
C GLY A 528 38.70 15.18 -21.62
N ASP A 529 38.44 13.99 -21.07
CA ASP A 529 39.43 12.96 -20.73
C ASP A 529 39.41 11.77 -21.72
N GLY A 530 38.87 11.99 -22.92
CA GLY A 530 38.64 10.94 -23.91
C GLY A 530 37.37 10.11 -23.68
N ARG A 531 36.64 10.33 -22.57
CA ARG A 531 35.32 9.72 -22.34
C ARG A 531 34.18 10.62 -22.82
N TRP A 532 33.01 10.01 -22.92
CA TRP A 532 31.77 10.59 -23.40
C TRP A 532 30.65 10.38 -22.39
N LEU A 533 29.89 11.42 -22.10
CA LEU A 533 28.67 11.37 -21.30
C LEU A 533 27.46 11.15 -22.23
N LEU A 534 26.80 10.01 -22.10
CA LEU A 534 25.51 9.73 -22.74
C LEU A 534 24.39 10.00 -21.74
N ASN A 535 23.65 11.11 -21.95
CA ASN A 535 22.47 11.46 -21.16
C ASN A 535 21.20 10.95 -21.85
N ILE A 536 20.46 10.07 -21.18
CA ILE A 536 19.18 9.49 -21.60
C ILE A 536 18.03 10.00 -20.74
N HIS A 537 16.79 9.68 -21.11
CA HIS A 537 15.61 10.19 -20.39
C HIS A 537 14.68 9.06 -20.01
N VAL A 538 14.11 9.15 -18.80
CA VAL A 538 13.10 8.22 -18.28
C VAL A 538 11.92 8.99 -17.70
N LEU A 539 10.71 8.53 -17.99
CA LEU A 539 9.48 8.98 -17.33
C LEU A 539 8.85 7.75 -16.63
N PRO A 540 8.82 7.72 -15.29
CA PRO A 540 8.04 6.74 -14.53
C PRO A 540 6.55 7.06 -14.68
N PHE A 541 5.89 6.32 -15.56
CA PHE A 541 4.49 6.48 -15.90
C PHE A 541 3.63 5.44 -15.16
N TYR A 542 2.59 5.87 -14.48
CA TYR A 542 1.83 4.97 -13.61
C TYR A 542 0.42 4.76 -14.13
N ARG A 543 0.08 3.53 -14.51
CA ARG A 543 -1.27 3.21 -15.05
C ARG A 543 -2.41 3.59 -14.13
N SER A 544 -2.19 3.54 -12.82
CA SER A 544 -3.20 3.89 -11.82
C SER A 544 -3.75 5.32 -11.99
N SER A 545 -3.02 6.25 -12.61
CA SER A 545 -3.52 7.62 -12.82
C SER A 545 -4.54 7.73 -13.96
N GLU A 546 -4.61 6.73 -14.84
CA GLU A 546 -5.54 6.70 -15.99
C GLU A 546 -6.65 5.66 -15.83
N SER A 547 -6.58 4.81 -14.81
CA SER A 547 -7.53 3.72 -14.60
C SER A 547 -8.77 4.16 -13.82
N GLU A 548 -9.94 3.68 -14.24
CA GLU A 548 -11.18 3.80 -13.47
C GLU A 548 -11.18 2.93 -12.20
N ARG A 549 -10.30 1.92 -12.15
CA ARG A 549 -10.11 1.02 -11.00
C ARG A 549 -8.64 1.01 -10.59
N PRO A 550 -8.12 2.12 -10.07
CA PRO A 550 -6.69 2.26 -9.77
C PRO A 550 -6.19 1.19 -8.81
N ASN A 551 -7.03 0.78 -7.84
CA ASN A 551 -6.74 -0.27 -6.87
C ASN A 551 -6.46 -1.65 -7.51
N LEU A 552 -6.93 -1.91 -8.73
CA LEU A 552 -6.65 -3.14 -9.47
C LEU A 552 -5.42 -3.05 -10.37
N THR A 553 -4.87 -1.85 -10.59
CA THR A 553 -3.68 -1.64 -11.42
C THR A 553 -2.39 -1.69 -10.61
N PRO A 554 -1.23 -1.93 -11.26
CA PRO A 554 0.07 -1.81 -10.64
C PRO A 554 0.30 -0.51 -9.90
N GLN A 555 1.01 -0.57 -8.77
CA GLN A 555 1.47 0.61 -8.05
C GLN A 555 2.80 1.14 -8.59
N ALA A 556 3.64 0.26 -9.09
CA ALA A 556 4.90 0.55 -9.72
C ALA A 556 4.66 1.15 -11.12
N PRO A 557 5.53 2.07 -11.54
CA PRO A 557 5.42 2.69 -12.86
C PRO A 557 5.85 1.73 -13.98
N GLU A 558 5.41 2.00 -15.19
CA GLU A 558 6.13 1.68 -16.41
C GLU A 558 7.25 2.71 -16.63
N TYR A 559 8.30 2.32 -17.34
CA TYR A 559 9.32 3.26 -17.77
C TYR A 559 9.12 3.61 -19.24
N TRP A 560 8.86 4.89 -19.50
CA TRP A 560 8.91 5.44 -20.85
C TRP A 560 10.31 6.00 -21.05
N LEU A 561 11.01 5.51 -22.07
CA LEU A 561 12.45 5.64 -22.19
C LEU A 561 12.81 6.30 -23.52
N LYS A 562 13.79 7.19 -23.49
CA LYS A 562 14.47 7.71 -24.69
C LYS A 562 15.94 7.33 -24.60
N PHE A 563 16.32 6.35 -25.41
CA PHE A 563 17.67 5.81 -25.52
C PHE A 563 18.35 6.24 -26.82
N LYS A 564 19.64 5.94 -26.94
CA LYS A 564 20.35 5.88 -28.22
C LYS A 564 20.53 4.42 -28.63
N CYS A 565 20.24 4.13 -29.88
CA CYS A 565 20.45 2.79 -30.44
C CYS A 565 21.95 2.48 -30.57
N ALA A 566 22.32 1.19 -30.52
CA ALA A 566 23.71 0.74 -30.57
C ALA A 566 24.43 1.20 -31.84
N ALA A 567 23.79 1.08 -33.00
CA ALA A 567 24.35 1.51 -34.28
C ALA A 567 24.68 3.02 -34.31
N PHE A 568 23.84 3.86 -33.70
CA PHE A 568 24.11 5.29 -33.62
C PHE A 568 25.31 5.59 -32.71
N VAL A 569 25.40 4.93 -31.56
CA VAL A 569 26.55 5.10 -30.66
C VAL A 569 27.83 4.59 -31.31
N ALA A 570 27.77 3.46 -32.04
CA ALA A 570 28.90 2.95 -32.81
C ALA A 570 29.38 3.96 -33.87
N ALA A 571 28.46 4.54 -34.64
CA ALA A 571 28.78 5.56 -35.64
C ALA A 571 29.41 6.80 -35.00
N PHE A 572 28.84 7.25 -33.88
CA PHE A 572 29.35 8.39 -33.13
C PHE A 572 30.77 8.17 -32.60
N LEU A 573 31.06 6.96 -32.12
CA LEU A 573 32.39 6.58 -31.64
C LEU A 573 33.38 6.23 -32.77
N GLY A 574 32.96 6.27 -34.04
CA GLY A 574 33.82 5.95 -35.19
C GLY A 574 34.14 4.46 -35.32
N LEU A 575 33.29 3.58 -34.80
CA LEU A 575 33.47 2.13 -34.95
C LEU A 575 33.20 1.69 -36.41
N PRO A 576 33.89 0.64 -36.90
CA PRO A 576 33.67 0.12 -38.24
C PRO A 576 32.27 -0.48 -38.36
N GLU A 577 31.66 -0.30 -39.54
CA GLU A 577 30.33 -0.83 -39.88
C GLU A 577 29.26 -0.61 -38.80
N PRO A 578 28.90 0.64 -38.44
CA PRO A 578 27.99 0.92 -37.32
C PRO A 578 26.65 0.17 -37.38
N CYS A 579 26.14 -0.11 -38.58
CA CYS A 579 24.88 -0.85 -38.77
C CYS A 579 24.96 -2.33 -38.33
N SER A 580 26.17 -2.87 -38.14
CA SER A 580 26.39 -4.26 -37.69
C SER A 580 26.15 -4.46 -36.19
N TYR A 581 26.02 -3.38 -35.41
CA TYR A 581 25.75 -3.45 -33.97
C TYR A 581 24.24 -3.42 -33.70
N PRO A 582 23.59 -4.58 -33.46
CA PRO A 582 22.16 -4.64 -33.26
C PRO A 582 21.74 -3.91 -31.98
N THR A 583 20.58 -3.26 -32.03
CA THR A 583 19.88 -2.76 -30.84
C THR A 583 18.90 -3.85 -30.40
N PRO A 584 18.92 -4.30 -29.13
CA PRO A 584 17.99 -5.31 -28.66
C PRO A 584 16.55 -4.82 -28.79
N LEU A 585 15.63 -5.75 -29.02
CA LEU A 585 14.22 -5.43 -29.07
C LEU A 585 13.70 -5.13 -27.65
N PRO A 586 12.64 -4.32 -27.50
CA PRO A 586 11.98 -4.13 -26.20
C PRO A 586 11.64 -5.44 -25.48
N ALA A 587 11.25 -6.49 -26.21
CA ALA A 587 10.96 -7.81 -25.68
C ALA A 587 12.15 -8.43 -24.93
N ASP A 588 13.38 -8.28 -25.45
CA ASP A 588 14.60 -8.79 -24.80
C ASP A 588 14.89 -8.02 -23.52
N LEU A 589 14.70 -6.70 -23.55
CA LEU A 589 14.89 -5.84 -22.37
C LEU A 589 13.87 -6.17 -21.28
N ASN A 590 12.58 -6.33 -21.63
CA ASN A 590 11.54 -6.73 -20.68
C ASN A 590 11.79 -8.13 -20.10
N ARG A 591 12.32 -9.07 -20.90
CA ARG A 591 12.72 -10.40 -20.42
C ARG A 591 13.81 -10.29 -19.34
N GLY A 592 14.86 -9.52 -19.61
CA GLY A 592 15.91 -9.25 -18.63
C GLY A 592 15.37 -8.58 -17.36
N THR A 593 14.42 -7.64 -17.48
CA THR A 593 13.75 -7.01 -16.34
C THR A 593 12.96 -8.02 -15.51
N LEU A 594 12.21 -8.93 -16.14
CA LEU A 594 11.46 -9.98 -15.44
C LEU A 594 12.41 -10.96 -14.74
N GLU A 595 13.49 -11.37 -15.39
CA GLU A 595 14.50 -12.25 -14.80
C GLU A 595 15.16 -11.61 -13.56
N ALA A 596 15.49 -10.32 -13.63
CA ALA A 596 16.02 -9.58 -12.49
C ALA A 596 15.00 -9.48 -11.34
N ALA A 597 13.72 -9.25 -11.64
CA ALA A 597 12.66 -9.25 -10.63
C ALA A 597 12.49 -10.63 -9.99
N LEU A 598 12.49 -11.71 -10.77
CA LEU A 598 12.42 -13.08 -10.27
C LEU A 598 13.61 -13.47 -9.41
N ALA A 599 14.81 -13.00 -9.75
CA ALA A 599 16.02 -13.23 -8.96
C ALA A 599 15.99 -12.47 -7.62
N ALA A 600 15.32 -11.31 -7.57
CA ALA A 600 15.16 -10.52 -6.36
C ALA A 600 13.99 -10.99 -5.48
N ALA A 601 12.97 -11.64 -6.04
CA ALA A 601 11.77 -12.02 -5.31
C ALA A 601 12.07 -13.00 -4.16
N PRO A 602 11.31 -12.96 -3.05
CA PRO A 602 11.37 -14.02 -2.05
C PRO A 602 11.23 -15.41 -2.68
N ALA A 603 11.95 -16.39 -2.15
CA ALA A 603 12.04 -17.71 -2.77
C ALA A 603 10.66 -18.38 -2.92
N GLU A 604 9.83 -18.25 -1.89
CA GLU A 604 8.45 -18.70 -1.84
C GLU A 604 7.55 -18.01 -2.87
N VAL A 605 7.75 -16.70 -3.11
CA VAL A 605 7.03 -15.94 -4.13
C VAL A 605 7.43 -16.40 -5.54
N ALA A 606 8.73 -16.53 -5.78
CA ALA A 606 9.24 -17.00 -7.07
C ALA A 606 8.84 -18.46 -7.37
N ALA A 607 8.80 -19.33 -6.35
CA ALA A 607 8.31 -20.70 -6.49
C ALA A 607 6.82 -20.72 -6.88
N ARG A 608 5.99 -19.99 -6.14
CA ARG A 608 4.55 -19.84 -6.43
C ARG A 608 4.29 -19.24 -7.82
N TYR A 609 5.06 -18.26 -8.27
CA TYR A 609 4.98 -17.74 -9.64
C TYR A 609 5.22 -18.84 -10.67
N ARG A 610 6.25 -19.66 -10.50
CA ARG A 610 6.58 -20.75 -11.44
C ARG A 610 5.52 -21.85 -11.44
N GLU A 611 4.94 -22.14 -10.28
CA GLU A 611 3.99 -23.23 -10.11
C GLU A 611 2.55 -22.86 -10.53
N HIS A 612 2.12 -21.64 -10.23
CA HIS A 612 0.72 -21.21 -10.35
C HIS A 612 0.53 -19.95 -11.18
N GLY A 613 1.59 -19.20 -11.45
CA GLY A 613 1.52 -17.91 -12.14
C GLY A 613 1.38 -18.05 -13.66
N ARG A 614 0.70 -17.08 -14.26
CA ARG A 614 0.73 -16.86 -15.71
C ARG A 614 2.12 -16.38 -16.15
N ALA A 615 2.71 -17.08 -17.11
CA ALA A 615 3.98 -16.68 -17.71
C ALA A 615 3.81 -15.39 -18.53
N MET A 616 4.82 -14.52 -18.53
CA MET A 616 4.88 -13.41 -19.49
C MET A 616 5.64 -13.87 -20.73
N GLU A 617 5.00 -13.77 -21.89
CA GLU A 617 5.62 -13.99 -23.18
C GLU A 617 5.89 -12.66 -23.85
N PHE A 618 7.16 -12.25 -23.91
CA PHE A 618 7.55 -11.03 -24.59
C PHE A 618 7.71 -11.26 -26.09
N GLY A 619 6.97 -10.51 -26.90
CA GLY A 619 7.07 -10.58 -28.35
C GLY A 619 5.99 -9.78 -29.09
N GLY A 620 6.17 -9.65 -30.39
CA GLY A 620 5.26 -8.85 -31.23
C GLY A 620 5.38 -7.35 -31.00
N ASP A 621 6.56 -6.87 -30.58
CA ASP A 621 6.83 -5.45 -30.36
C ASP A 621 6.44 -4.63 -31.59
N MET A 622 5.79 -3.49 -31.34
CA MET A 622 5.25 -2.66 -32.40
C MET A 622 6.21 -1.53 -32.74
N ASP A 623 6.83 -1.59 -33.92
CA ASP A 623 7.56 -0.45 -34.50
C ASP A 623 6.57 0.60 -34.98
N ALA A 624 6.54 1.75 -34.32
CA ALA A 624 5.68 2.86 -34.68
C ALA A 624 6.08 3.55 -35.99
N LEU A 625 7.18 3.19 -36.62
CA LEU A 625 7.49 3.70 -37.95
C LEU A 625 7.18 2.66 -39.04
N ALA A 626 6.80 1.44 -38.66
CA ALA A 626 6.30 0.49 -39.63
C ALA A 626 4.94 0.96 -40.17
N PRO A 627 4.75 0.96 -41.50
CA PRO A 627 3.44 1.23 -42.08
C PRO A 627 2.44 0.19 -41.58
N GLY A 628 1.25 0.65 -41.17
CA GLY A 628 0.17 -0.23 -40.76
C GLY A 628 -0.32 -1.14 -41.90
N PRO A 629 -1.28 -2.04 -41.63
CA PRO A 629 -1.87 -2.90 -42.66
C PRO A 629 -2.49 -2.12 -43.83
N ASP A 630 -2.89 -0.86 -43.58
CA ASP A 630 -3.43 0.08 -44.57
C ASP A 630 -2.34 0.90 -45.30
N GLY A 631 -1.07 0.61 -45.05
CA GLY A 631 0.08 1.31 -45.64
C GLY A 631 0.33 2.71 -45.07
N LYS A 632 -0.49 3.18 -44.11
CA LYS A 632 -0.29 4.50 -43.50
C LYS A 632 0.73 4.40 -42.38
N LEU A 633 1.64 5.37 -42.36
CA LEU A 633 2.44 5.59 -41.17
C LEU A 633 1.50 5.98 -40.03
N PRO A 634 1.66 5.42 -38.82
CA PRO A 634 0.94 5.94 -37.67
C PRO A 634 1.33 7.42 -37.46
N GLY A 635 0.50 8.16 -36.74
CA GLY A 635 0.66 9.62 -36.57
C GLY A 635 2.03 10.06 -36.04
N SER A 636 2.20 11.36 -35.80
CA SER A 636 3.49 11.90 -35.33
C SER A 636 4.09 11.09 -34.15
N PRO A 637 5.42 11.00 -33.99
CA PRO A 637 6.03 10.31 -32.85
C PRO A 637 5.48 10.78 -31.50
N GLU A 638 5.09 12.06 -31.39
CA GLU A 638 4.37 12.58 -30.22
C GLU A 638 3.02 11.90 -30.00
N ALA A 639 2.19 11.81 -31.05
CA ALA A 639 0.91 11.12 -30.96
C ALA A 639 1.12 9.67 -30.49
N PHE A 640 2.12 8.98 -31.04
CA PHE A 640 2.48 7.64 -30.61
C PHE A 640 2.90 7.56 -29.14
N VAL A 641 3.78 8.44 -28.66
CA VAL A 641 4.18 8.46 -27.25
C VAL A 641 2.96 8.64 -26.33
N ARG A 642 2.03 9.52 -26.72
CA ARG A 642 0.83 9.81 -25.92
C ARG A 642 -0.20 8.68 -25.94
N THR A 643 -0.37 7.97 -27.05
CA THR A 643 -1.47 7.01 -27.23
C THR A 643 -1.07 5.55 -27.10
N SER A 644 0.17 5.19 -27.44
CA SER A 644 0.64 3.81 -27.32
C SER A 644 0.72 3.37 -25.85
N ARG A 645 0.53 2.09 -25.57
CA ARG A 645 0.68 1.50 -24.24
C ARG A 645 1.35 0.14 -24.41
N ILE A 646 1.98 -0.37 -23.35
CA ILE A 646 2.38 -1.78 -23.33
C ILE A 646 1.08 -2.60 -23.43
N ALA A 647 1.01 -3.48 -24.42
CA ALA A 647 -0.16 -4.31 -24.65
C ALA A 647 -0.02 -5.62 -23.88
N TYR A 648 -1.04 -5.98 -23.11
CA TYR A 648 -1.17 -7.26 -22.42
C TYR A 648 -2.30 -8.04 -23.09
N ALA A 649 -1.94 -9.03 -23.91
CA ALA A 649 -2.91 -9.89 -24.54
C ALA A 649 -3.09 -11.16 -23.71
N PHE A 650 -4.25 -11.25 -23.06
CA PHE A 650 -4.67 -12.42 -22.31
C PHE A 650 -5.21 -13.50 -23.27
N PRO A 651 -5.03 -14.79 -22.94
CA PRO A 651 -5.62 -15.85 -23.73
C PRO A 651 -7.14 -15.73 -23.67
N PRO A 652 -7.86 -16.00 -24.78
CA PRO A 652 -9.32 -15.92 -24.76
C PRO A 652 -9.85 -16.88 -23.70
N PRO A 653 -10.91 -16.50 -22.94
CA PRO A 653 -11.53 -17.41 -22.00
C PRO A 653 -11.96 -18.69 -22.74
N PRO A 654 -11.85 -19.87 -22.11
CA PRO A 654 -12.29 -21.11 -22.73
C PRO A 654 -13.72 -20.93 -23.22
N ALA A 655 -13.98 -21.28 -24.48
CA ALA A 655 -15.28 -21.08 -25.10
C ALA A 655 -16.36 -21.65 -24.19
N ALA A 656 -17.24 -20.77 -23.66
CA ALA A 656 -18.33 -21.19 -22.80
C ALA A 656 -19.17 -22.19 -23.60
N GLY A 657 -19.07 -23.47 -23.24
CA GLY A 657 -19.76 -24.56 -23.92
C GLY A 657 -21.22 -24.14 -24.12
N HIS A 658 -21.67 -24.11 -25.37
CA HIS A 658 -22.95 -23.53 -25.80
C HIS A 658 -24.21 -24.29 -25.31
N GLY A 659 -24.14 -24.98 -24.17
CA GLY A 659 -25.24 -25.75 -23.62
C GLY A 659 -25.34 -25.54 -22.12
N HIS A 660 -26.01 -24.46 -21.71
CA HIS A 660 -27.04 -24.45 -20.67
C HIS A 660 -27.43 -23.00 -20.35
N SER A 661 -28.72 -22.71 -20.50
CA SER A 661 -29.32 -21.41 -20.23
C SER A 661 -28.94 -20.89 -18.85
N GLN A 662 -28.43 -19.65 -18.80
CA GLN A 662 -28.16 -18.89 -17.59
C GLN A 662 -29.44 -18.72 -16.75
N GLN A 663 -29.69 -19.66 -15.84
CA GLN A 663 -30.40 -19.32 -14.61
C GLN A 663 -29.35 -18.81 -13.63
N HIS A 664 -29.47 -17.53 -13.27
CA HIS A 664 -28.71 -16.88 -12.20
C HIS A 664 -29.09 -17.48 -10.83
N SER A 665 -28.78 -18.74 -10.58
CA SER A 665 -28.71 -19.27 -9.22
C SER A 665 -27.37 -18.85 -8.62
N ALA A 666 -27.41 -18.13 -7.50
CA ALA A 666 -26.28 -17.54 -6.77
C ALA A 666 -25.30 -18.56 -6.14
N GLY A 667 -25.05 -19.70 -6.80
CA GLY A 667 -24.22 -20.80 -6.30
C GLY A 667 -23.59 -21.63 -7.41
N GLY A 668 -23.31 -21.03 -8.59
CA GLY A 668 -22.55 -21.71 -9.63
C GLY A 668 -21.19 -22.16 -9.09
N PRO A 669 -20.68 -23.33 -9.52
CA PRO A 669 -19.38 -23.84 -9.06
C PRO A 669 -18.28 -22.80 -9.32
N PRO A 670 -17.30 -22.66 -8.40
CA PRO A 670 -16.23 -21.69 -8.54
C PRO A 670 -15.55 -21.87 -9.90
N ALA A 671 -15.31 -20.76 -10.60
CA ALA A 671 -14.53 -20.76 -11.82
C ALA A 671 -13.22 -21.53 -11.54
N LEU A 672 -12.92 -22.51 -12.40
CA LEU A 672 -11.69 -23.27 -12.26
C LEU A 672 -10.51 -22.27 -12.28
N PRO A 673 -9.53 -22.41 -11.36
CA PRO A 673 -8.37 -21.54 -11.36
C PRO A 673 -7.70 -21.59 -12.75
N PRO A 674 -7.03 -20.49 -13.17
CA PRO A 674 -6.24 -20.50 -14.38
C PRO A 674 -5.32 -21.71 -14.33
N THR A 675 -5.38 -22.54 -15.36
CA THR A 675 -4.54 -23.73 -15.43
C THR A 675 -3.09 -23.26 -15.58
N ALA A 676 -2.22 -23.74 -14.71
CA ALA A 676 -0.78 -23.58 -14.87
C ALA A 676 -0.42 -23.89 -16.33
N GLY A 677 0.20 -22.93 -17.01
CA GLY A 677 0.48 -23.00 -18.46
C GLY A 677 -0.20 -21.96 -19.33
N THR A 678 -1.11 -21.12 -18.81
CA THR A 678 -1.57 -19.94 -19.55
C THR A 678 -0.50 -18.84 -19.54
N SER A 679 -0.23 -18.23 -20.70
CA SER A 679 0.70 -17.12 -20.84
C SER A 679 -0.02 -15.83 -21.21
N VAL A 680 0.55 -14.69 -20.81
CA VAL A 680 0.12 -13.35 -21.21
C VAL A 680 1.18 -12.78 -22.14
N ARG A 681 0.77 -12.46 -23.37
CA ARG A 681 1.68 -11.86 -24.34
C ARG A 681 1.84 -10.38 -24.03
N VAL A 682 3.08 -9.96 -23.83
CA VAL A 682 3.46 -8.58 -23.56
C VAL A 682 4.17 -8.03 -24.79
N SER A 683 3.61 -6.97 -25.36
CA SER A 683 4.19 -6.26 -26.51
C SER A 683 4.47 -4.82 -26.14
N SER A 684 5.72 -4.40 -26.36
CA SER A 684 6.16 -3.04 -26.07
C SER A 684 6.17 -2.18 -27.33
N PRO A 685 5.53 -1.00 -27.29
CA PRO A 685 5.60 -0.04 -28.38
C PRO A 685 6.98 0.63 -28.42
N TYR A 686 7.60 0.74 -29.60
CA TYR A 686 8.85 1.46 -29.78
C TYR A 686 8.93 2.28 -31.08
N VAL A 687 9.86 3.21 -31.13
CA VAL A 687 10.27 3.96 -32.33
C VAL A 687 11.79 3.84 -32.44
N LEU A 688 12.28 3.43 -33.60
CA LEU A 688 13.70 3.45 -33.93
C LEU A 688 13.94 4.41 -35.09
N SER A 689 14.48 5.60 -34.82
CA SER A 689 14.68 6.64 -35.85
C SER A 689 16.10 7.20 -35.81
N PRO A 690 16.79 7.45 -36.95
CA PRO A 690 16.47 6.93 -38.27
C PRO A 690 16.70 5.41 -38.32
N PRO A 691 16.20 4.70 -39.35
CA PRO A 691 16.55 3.30 -39.57
C PRO A 691 18.08 3.12 -39.56
N PRO A 692 18.61 2.00 -39.03
CA PRO A 692 20.05 1.79 -38.91
C PRO A 692 20.84 2.05 -40.20
N ALA A 693 20.27 1.70 -41.36
CA ALA A 693 20.89 1.90 -42.67
C ALA A 693 21.22 3.36 -43.01
N ASP A 694 20.45 4.32 -42.49
CA ASP A 694 20.60 5.74 -42.82
C ASP A 694 21.61 6.46 -41.91
N VAL A 695 21.98 5.86 -40.77
CA VAL A 695 22.91 6.43 -39.78
C VAL A 695 24.28 6.71 -40.38
N SER A 696 24.74 5.87 -41.30
CA SER A 696 26.07 5.96 -41.92
C SER A 696 26.27 7.17 -42.85
N ARG A 697 25.18 7.82 -43.31
CA ARG A 697 25.22 8.85 -44.35
C ARG A 697 25.07 10.28 -43.81
N LEU A 698 24.86 10.44 -42.52
CA LEU A 698 24.46 11.72 -41.92
C LEU A 698 25.66 12.43 -41.28
N PRO A 699 25.81 13.75 -41.45
CA PRO A 699 26.89 14.50 -40.81
C PRO A 699 26.71 14.48 -39.28
N VAL A 700 27.82 14.31 -38.55
CA VAL A 700 27.86 14.25 -37.08
C VAL A 700 27.23 15.49 -36.42
N SER A 701 27.19 16.63 -37.11
CA SER A 701 26.49 17.84 -36.65
C SER A 701 24.96 17.72 -36.58
N ALA A 702 24.35 16.78 -37.31
CA ALA A 702 22.92 16.45 -37.24
C ALA A 702 22.56 15.49 -36.07
N ALA A 703 23.57 15.01 -35.33
CA ALA A 703 23.43 14.06 -34.21
C ALA A 703 22.55 14.57 -33.05
N ARG A 704 22.25 15.88 -33.01
CA ARG A 704 21.36 16.46 -32.00
C ARG A 704 19.92 15.97 -32.11
N MET A 705 19.42 15.64 -33.31
CA MET A 705 17.99 15.32 -33.51
C MET A 705 17.68 13.87 -33.93
N MET A 706 18.71 13.03 -34.09
CA MET A 706 18.59 11.71 -34.73
C MET A 706 19.05 10.57 -33.81
N GLY A 707 18.54 9.37 -34.01
CA GLY A 707 18.87 8.17 -33.23
C GLY A 707 18.00 7.87 -32.00
N PRO A 708 16.80 8.45 -31.74
CA PRO A 708 16.04 8.01 -30.57
C PRO A 708 15.56 6.57 -30.76
N PHE A 709 16.01 5.71 -29.86
CA PHE A 709 15.30 4.48 -29.53
C PHE A 709 14.31 4.85 -28.42
N TYR A 710 13.09 5.15 -28.81
CA TYR A 710 12.01 5.38 -27.86
C TYR A 710 11.32 4.06 -27.59
N THR A 711 11.09 3.72 -26.32
CA THR A 711 10.38 2.48 -25.97
C THR A 711 9.64 2.63 -24.63
N LYS A 712 8.62 1.81 -24.41
CA LYS A 712 7.94 1.67 -23.12
C LYS A 712 8.21 0.27 -22.59
N LEU A 713 8.80 0.18 -21.40
CA LEU A 713 9.15 -1.07 -20.75
C LEU A 713 8.47 -1.18 -19.39
N ILE A 714 8.26 -2.42 -18.93
CA ILE A 714 7.88 -2.64 -17.53
C ILE A 714 9.06 -2.25 -16.64
N SER A 715 8.81 -1.59 -15.50
CA SER A 715 9.87 -1.36 -14.52
C SER A 715 10.17 -2.65 -13.73
N PRO A 716 11.34 -2.76 -13.07
CA PRO A 716 11.61 -3.87 -12.16
C PRO A 716 10.56 -4.01 -11.05
N GLY A 717 10.08 -2.88 -10.50
CA GLY A 717 9.01 -2.89 -9.51
C GLY A 717 7.70 -3.47 -10.07
N MET A 718 7.32 -3.09 -11.29
CA MET A 718 6.10 -3.58 -11.94
C MET A 718 6.20 -5.07 -12.33
N ALA A 719 7.37 -5.52 -12.77
CA ALA A 719 7.64 -6.93 -12.98
C ALA A 719 7.56 -7.72 -11.66
N MET A 720 8.05 -7.16 -10.55
CA MET A 720 7.89 -7.77 -9.22
C MET A 720 6.42 -7.88 -8.82
N GLU A 721 5.59 -6.85 -9.07
CA GLU A 721 4.14 -6.94 -8.80
C GLU A 721 3.45 -8.05 -9.60
N TRP A 722 3.86 -8.23 -10.86
CA TRP A 722 3.37 -9.33 -11.69
C TRP A 722 3.70 -10.69 -11.08
N VAL A 723 4.99 -10.90 -10.75
CA VAL A 723 5.49 -12.15 -10.15
C VAL A 723 4.74 -12.48 -8.86
N TRP A 724 4.37 -11.47 -8.08
CA TRP A 724 3.77 -11.65 -6.76
C TRP A 724 2.27 -11.92 -6.78
N VAL A 725 1.51 -11.12 -7.53
CA VAL A 725 0.05 -11.01 -7.38
C VAL A 725 -0.65 -11.20 -8.72
N ASP A 726 -0.24 -10.44 -9.74
CA ASP A 726 -1.10 -10.31 -10.93
C ASP A 726 -1.05 -11.54 -11.86
N CYS A 727 0.04 -12.32 -11.79
CA CYS A 727 0.13 -13.61 -12.45
C CYS A 727 -0.86 -14.64 -11.90
N LEU A 728 -1.37 -14.47 -10.67
CA LEU A 728 -2.26 -15.40 -9.96
C LEU A 728 -3.75 -15.07 -10.11
N ARG A 729 -4.09 -13.92 -10.72
CA ARG A 729 -5.48 -13.49 -10.88
C ARG A 729 -6.22 -14.38 -11.88
N GLN A 730 -7.42 -14.81 -11.50
CA GLN A 730 -8.26 -15.68 -12.33
C GLN A 730 -9.02 -14.91 -13.41
N ALA A 731 -9.49 -13.70 -13.07
CA ALA A 731 -10.09 -12.81 -14.04
C ALA A 731 -9.01 -11.97 -14.71
N ASP A 732 -9.19 -11.72 -16.01
CA ASP A 732 -8.49 -10.65 -16.71
C ASP A 732 -8.99 -9.33 -16.13
N THR A 733 -8.41 -8.93 -15.00
CA THR A 733 -8.55 -7.58 -14.50
C THR A 733 -7.94 -6.67 -15.58
N PRO A 734 -8.67 -5.69 -16.11
CA PRO A 734 -8.19 -4.87 -17.21
C PRO A 734 -6.85 -4.23 -16.84
N TRP A 735 -5.83 -4.58 -17.62
CA TRP A 735 -4.47 -4.06 -17.55
C TRP A 735 -4.24 -2.98 -18.58
#